data_AF-A0A8J4X137-F1
#
_entry.id   AF-A0A8J4X137-F1
#
_cell.length_a   1.000
_cell.length_b   1.000
_cell.length_c   1.000
_cell.angle_alpha   90.00
_cell.angle_beta   90.00
_cell.angle_gamma   90.00
#
_symmetry.space_group_name_H-M   'P 1'
#
loop_
_entity.id
_entity.type
_entity.pdbx_description
1 polymer ?
#
loop_
_entity_poly.entity_id
_entity_poly.type
_entity_poly.pdbx_seq_one_letter_code
_entity_poly.pdbx_strand_id
1 'polypeptide(L)'
;MASAVERTDDLVREYLIYRGFTSTLKHLDTEIKVDKDKGFRVDKIIEQLLQFIQNYDLVGLKEYWGYLDHRLFSRLEDVYRPTVNKLRTSLFRYYLVYTVQTKNVEKTQEFFQKQAPDLQGQVDWRDWFILPFISSPEQNPIFSPYFSRQWADTFLVSLHNFLSVLFRCMHILSPVLLSFDAEVQRSTSFQEENEQLRQMLFALQGESRPKKAEEMLHHKLPAYVQHMDRLGDTELDLVSSQRVVNPTTPSRNFFSFLPQGRRAPVRTTQGASSSSPTQATLGRKETSASQAAKIKDPTISKDSKMVATAAVSADTGTRQKRHMDHEKERKELFSKQAAQNSEKKFEIPEIDGQTEGQCDTNYSPTNQAQTSSEGGGSGAEQPFIRLSQEEYGEHHSSIMHCRVDSSGRKVASLDVDGVVKVWSFNPIMQTKATIMSKSPLLSLEWATKPDRLLLLGSGVGTVKLYDTEAKKNLYEMSIDETHTRILSLACSPSGTSFVCSAAAPVARSCGMSETAPRLTQPIAGQLLLWDTKTVKQQLQFALEPGPVAVNCIAFNHNGNLLVTGAADGIIRLFDMQRYESVMSWKAHDGEVYSVEFSYDENTVFSIGEDGKFIQWNIHRSGVKQSEYSLSQDAVGPFVLSGYSGYKQVQVPRGRLFAFDSEGQHVLTCSSNGGLIYR
;
A
#
# COMPACT_ATOMS: atom_id res chain seq x y z
N MET A 1 -2.83 11.85 0.33
CA MET A 1 -2.89 13.24 0.85
C MET A 1 -4.32 13.78 0.91
N ALA A 2 -5.15 13.69 -0.14
CA ALA A 2 -6.54 14.18 -0.13
C ALA A 2 -7.33 13.88 1.16
N SER A 3 -7.52 12.59 1.49
CA SER A 3 -8.23 12.13 2.69
C SER A 3 -7.48 12.34 4.03
N ALA A 4 -6.33 13.01 4.02
CA ALA A 4 -5.68 13.49 5.24
C ALA A 4 -6.15 14.91 5.55
N VAL A 5 -6.17 15.81 4.56
CA VAL A 5 -6.55 17.22 4.76
C VAL A 5 -8.04 17.36 5.06
N GLU A 6 -8.92 16.61 4.39
CA GLU A 6 -10.35 16.58 4.73
C GLU A 6 -10.56 16.21 6.22
N ARG A 7 -9.78 15.23 6.73
CA ARG A 7 -9.79 14.90 8.16
C ARG A 7 -9.19 15.99 9.04
N THR A 8 -8.18 16.72 8.58
CA THR A 8 -7.62 17.85 9.35
C THR A 8 -8.67 18.96 9.49
N ASP A 9 -9.35 19.31 8.41
CA ASP A 9 -10.42 20.33 8.41
C ASP A 9 -11.59 19.90 9.32
N ASP A 10 -11.99 18.63 9.26
CA ASP A 10 -13.04 18.09 10.13
C ASP A 10 -12.59 18.01 11.60
N LEU A 11 -11.36 17.60 11.89
CA LEU A 11 -10.80 17.64 13.26
C LEU A 11 -10.66 19.08 13.79
N VAL A 12 -10.37 20.06 12.92
CA VAL A 12 -10.36 21.48 13.27
C VAL A 12 -11.78 21.99 13.53
N ARG A 13 -12.77 21.60 12.73
CA ARG A 13 -14.19 21.87 13.03
C ARG A 13 -14.60 21.26 14.37
N GLU A 14 -14.34 19.98 14.59
CA GLU A 14 -14.64 19.29 15.85
C GLU A 14 -13.96 19.99 17.04
N TYR A 15 -12.70 20.39 16.92
CA TYR A 15 -11.99 21.15 17.95
C TYR A 15 -12.62 22.52 18.23
N LEU A 16 -12.95 23.30 17.18
CA LEU A 16 -13.58 24.61 17.32
C LEU A 16 -15.00 24.51 17.91
N ILE A 17 -15.77 23.49 17.52
CA ILE A 17 -17.09 23.16 18.08
C ILE A 17 -16.96 22.77 19.56
N TYR A 18 -16.06 21.84 19.89
CA TYR A 18 -15.81 21.36 21.25
C TYR A 18 -15.33 22.47 22.20
N ARG A 19 -14.54 23.42 21.69
CA ARG A 19 -14.11 24.61 22.44
C ARG A 19 -15.15 25.75 22.48
N GLY A 20 -16.27 25.63 21.76
CA GLY A 20 -17.31 26.65 21.71
C GLY A 20 -16.97 27.90 20.89
N PHE A 21 -15.91 27.86 20.06
CA PHE A 21 -15.44 28.99 19.24
C PHE A 21 -16.31 29.19 17.97
N THR A 22 -17.62 29.36 18.18
CA THR A 22 -18.62 29.47 17.10
C THR A 22 -18.43 30.67 16.16
N SER A 23 -17.70 31.71 16.58
CA SER A 23 -17.38 32.86 15.73
C SER A 23 -16.27 32.54 14.72
N THR A 24 -15.18 31.89 15.14
CA THR A 24 -14.09 31.52 14.23
C THR A 24 -14.47 30.35 13.32
N LEU A 25 -15.29 29.41 13.81
CA LEU A 25 -15.91 28.37 12.98
C LEU A 25 -16.69 28.97 11.80
N LYS A 26 -17.49 30.02 12.03
CA LYS A 26 -18.23 30.73 10.98
C LYS A 26 -17.31 31.46 9.99
N HIS A 27 -16.18 31.99 10.44
CA HIS A 27 -15.19 32.58 9.54
C HIS A 27 -14.54 31.50 8.67
N LEU A 28 -14.06 30.40 9.28
CA LEU A 28 -13.48 29.25 8.60
C LEU A 28 -14.42 28.66 7.54
N ASP A 29 -15.70 28.43 7.86
CA ASP A 29 -16.69 27.94 6.90
C ASP A 29 -17.01 28.98 5.79
N THR A 30 -16.87 30.27 6.08
CA THR A 30 -17.02 31.34 5.07
C THR A 30 -15.81 31.40 4.13
N GLU A 31 -14.59 31.29 4.66
CA GLU A 31 -13.36 31.24 3.88
C GLU A 31 -13.31 29.99 2.98
N ILE A 32 -13.62 28.81 3.54
CA ILE A 32 -13.72 27.54 2.78
C ILE A 32 -14.80 27.63 1.68
N LYS A 33 -15.88 28.40 1.87
CA LYS A 33 -16.87 28.64 0.82
C LYS A 33 -16.34 29.61 -0.24
N VAL A 34 -15.74 30.72 0.17
CA VAL A 34 -15.15 31.72 -0.73
C VAL A 34 -14.04 31.10 -1.59
N ASP A 35 -13.24 30.20 -1.05
CA ASP A 35 -12.17 29.54 -1.81
C ASP A 35 -12.68 28.40 -2.71
N LYS A 36 -13.89 27.87 -2.47
CA LYS A 36 -14.62 27.05 -3.47
C LYS A 36 -15.10 27.91 -4.64
N ASP A 37 -15.65 29.10 -4.37
CA ASP A 37 -16.12 30.02 -5.42
C ASP A 37 -14.96 30.63 -6.25
N LYS A 38 -13.75 30.73 -5.67
CA LYS A 38 -12.48 31.09 -6.36
C LYS A 38 -11.80 29.93 -7.12
N GLY A 39 -12.34 28.70 -7.06
CA GLY A 39 -11.68 27.50 -7.61
C GLY A 39 -11.30 27.62 -9.10
N PHE A 40 -10.16 27.02 -9.47
CA PHE A 40 -9.65 27.02 -10.85
C PHE A 40 -10.68 26.38 -11.81
N ARG A 41 -11.22 27.18 -12.73
CA ARG A 41 -12.16 26.70 -13.76
C ARG A 41 -11.37 26.12 -14.93
N VAL A 42 -11.26 24.79 -14.98
CA VAL A 42 -10.51 24.04 -15.98
C VAL A 42 -10.94 24.39 -17.40
N ASP A 43 -12.24 24.54 -17.61
CA ASP A 43 -12.83 24.85 -18.91
C ASP A 43 -12.27 26.16 -19.45
N LYS A 44 -12.14 27.20 -18.60
CA LYS A 44 -11.55 28.49 -18.98
C LYS A 44 -10.06 28.43 -19.33
N ILE A 45 -9.32 27.51 -18.71
CA ILE A 45 -7.88 27.31 -19.01
C ILE A 45 -7.75 26.67 -20.39
N ILE A 46 -8.64 25.73 -20.73
CA ILE A 46 -8.68 25.08 -22.04
C ILE A 46 -9.23 26.03 -23.13
N GLU A 47 -10.24 26.83 -22.82
CA GLU A 47 -10.71 27.94 -23.68
C GLU A 47 -9.57 28.90 -24.03
N GLN A 48 -8.75 29.32 -23.05
CA GLN A 48 -7.58 30.18 -23.28
C GLN A 48 -6.52 29.49 -24.16
N LEU A 49 -6.15 28.23 -23.86
CA LEU A 49 -5.21 27.47 -24.68
C LEU A 49 -5.69 27.34 -26.13
N LEU A 50 -6.98 27.03 -26.34
CA LEU A 50 -7.60 26.97 -27.66
C LEU A 50 -7.67 28.33 -28.34
N GLN A 51 -7.87 29.43 -27.61
CA GLN A 51 -7.87 30.78 -28.15
C GLN A 51 -6.49 31.19 -28.69
N PHE A 52 -5.39 30.85 -28.00
CA PHE A 52 -4.04 31.07 -28.54
C PHE A 52 -3.78 30.25 -29.82
N ILE A 53 -4.27 29.00 -29.89
CA ILE A 53 -4.17 28.16 -31.09
C ILE A 53 -4.98 28.75 -32.25
N GLN A 54 -6.22 29.16 -32.02
CA GLN A 54 -7.10 29.77 -33.03
C GLN A 54 -6.55 31.10 -33.56
N ASN A 55 -5.87 31.88 -32.72
CA ASN A 55 -5.24 33.16 -33.07
C ASN A 55 -3.84 33.02 -33.68
N TYR A 56 -3.29 31.80 -33.82
CA TYR A 56 -1.92 31.54 -34.27
C TYR A 56 -0.81 32.20 -33.41
N ASP A 57 -1.07 32.36 -32.11
CA ASP A 57 -0.10 32.91 -31.15
C ASP A 57 0.67 31.81 -30.42
N LEU A 58 1.81 31.43 -31.00
CA LEU A 58 2.74 30.48 -30.41
C LEU A 58 3.49 31.04 -29.18
N VAL A 59 3.60 32.37 -29.05
CA VAL A 59 4.34 32.99 -27.94
C VAL A 59 3.48 32.97 -26.68
N GLY A 60 2.25 33.49 -26.76
CA GLY A 60 1.27 33.39 -25.68
C GLY A 60 1.00 31.93 -25.28
N LEU A 61 0.95 30.99 -26.24
CA LEU A 61 0.81 29.56 -25.93
C LEU A 61 2.01 28.99 -25.15
N LYS A 62 3.26 29.36 -25.50
CA LYS A 62 4.48 28.90 -24.78
C LYS A 62 4.58 29.55 -23.40
N GLU A 63 4.28 30.83 -23.28
CA GLU A 63 4.30 31.57 -22.01
C GLU A 63 3.19 31.13 -21.06
N TYR A 64 1.97 30.93 -21.55
CA TYR A 64 0.85 30.44 -20.73
C TYR A 64 1.06 29.00 -20.26
N TRP A 65 1.59 28.11 -21.11
CA TRP A 65 2.00 26.78 -20.65
C TRP A 65 3.16 26.84 -19.66
N GLY A 66 4.17 27.69 -19.90
CA GLY A 66 5.29 27.91 -18.98
C GLY A 66 4.87 28.47 -17.62
N TYR A 67 3.82 29.31 -17.59
CA TYR A 67 3.20 29.80 -16.36
C TYR A 67 2.49 28.69 -15.58
N LEU A 68 1.73 27.82 -16.25
CA LEU A 68 1.12 26.64 -15.64
C LEU A 68 2.21 25.67 -15.13
N ASP A 69 3.28 25.48 -15.89
CA ASP A 69 4.40 24.61 -15.54
C ASP A 69 5.15 25.14 -14.31
N HIS A 70 5.54 26.42 -14.30
CA HIS A 70 6.27 27.01 -13.19
C HIS A 70 5.43 27.21 -11.92
N ARG A 71 4.12 27.49 -12.03
CA ARG A 71 3.25 27.77 -10.87
C ARG A 71 2.53 26.55 -10.30
N LEU A 72 2.22 25.55 -11.13
CA LEU A 72 1.43 24.37 -10.74
C LEU A 72 2.21 23.07 -10.92
N PHE A 73 2.79 22.82 -12.10
CA PHE A 73 3.38 21.52 -12.40
C PHE A 73 4.74 21.31 -11.70
N SER A 74 5.45 22.40 -11.39
CA SER A 74 6.65 22.43 -10.52
C SER A 74 6.42 21.91 -9.10
N ARG A 75 5.16 21.90 -8.64
CA ARG A 75 4.74 21.42 -7.31
C ARG A 75 4.22 19.98 -7.33
N LEU A 76 4.21 19.33 -8.50
CA LEU A 76 3.91 17.91 -8.62
C LEU A 76 5.12 17.06 -8.23
N GLU A 77 4.88 15.86 -7.71
CA GLU A 77 5.92 14.83 -7.59
C GLU A 77 6.54 14.57 -8.98
N ASP A 78 7.86 14.33 -9.05
CA ASP A 78 8.59 14.18 -10.33
C ASP A 78 8.01 13.09 -11.25
N VAL A 79 7.30 12.12 -10.67
CA VAL A 79 6.51 11.06 -11.33
C VAL A 79 5.54 11.61 -12.39
N TYR A 80 5.02 12.84 -12.24
CA TYR A 80 4.08 13.44 -13.18
C TYR A 80 4.74 14.25 -14.31
N ARG A 81 6.04 14.59 -14.22
CA ARG A 81 6.74 15.34 -15.28
C ARG A 81 6.71 14.68 -16.67
N PRO A 82 6.79 13.34 -16.82
CA PRO A 82 6.64 12.68 -18.12
C PRO A 82 5.25 12.91 -18.73
N THR A 83 4.18 12.89 -17.91
CA THR A 83 2.80 13.15 -18.35
C THR A 83 2.61 14.60 -18.77
N VAL A 84 3.12 15.54 -17.98
CA VAL A 84 3.12 16.98 -18.32
C VAL A 84 3.86 17.23 -19.66
N ASN A 85 5.01 16.60 -19.87
CA ASN A 85 5.75 16.72 -21.14
C ASN A 85 5.02 16.06 -22.33
N LYS A 86 4.33 14.92 -22.13
CA LYS A 86 3.49 14.31 -23.15
C LYS A 86 2.30 15.19 -23.52
N LEU A 87 1.65 15.85 -22.55
CA LEU A 87 0.58 16.82 -22.79
C LEU A 87 1.09 18.07 -23.51
N ARG A 88 2.23 18.64 -23.09
CA ARG A 88 2.91 19.77 -23.77
C ARG A 88 3.24 19.45 -25.23
N THR A 89 3.78 18.26 -25.48
CA THR A 89 4.10 17.77 -26.83
C THR A 89 2.83 17.58 -27.67
N SER A 90 1.76 17.03 -27.07
CA SER A 90 0.47 16.85 -27.74
C SER A 90 -0.21 18.18 -28.07
N LEU A 91 -0.11 19.18 -27.19
CA LEU A 91 -0.59 20.55 -27.42
C LEU A 91 0.12 21.22 -28.61
N PHE A 92 1.44 21.09 -28.71
CA PHE A 92 2.21 21.62 -29.84
C PHE A 92 1.93 20.85 -31.15
N ARG A 93 1.73 19.53 -31.08
CA ARG A 93 1.26 18.73 -32.24
C ARG A 93 -0.15 19.16 -32.67
N TYR A 94 -1.04 19.44 -31.74
CA TYR A 94 -2.40 19.95 -32.01
C TYR A 94 -2.37 21.32 -32.69
N TYR A 95 -1.52 22.24 -32.22
CA TYR A 95 -1.27 23.52 -32.88
C TYR A 95 -0.84 23.32 -34.35
N LEU A 96 0.13 22.43 -34.60
CA LEU A 96 0.61 22.14 -35.96
C LEU A 96 -0.48 21.53 -36.86
N VAL A 97 -1.24 20.55 -36.37
CA VAL A 97 -2.39 19.97 -37.09
C VAL A 97 -3.40 21.06 -37.46
N TYR A 98 -3.72 21.97 -36.54
CA TYR A 98 -4.62 23.10 -36.79
C TYR A 98 -4.07 24.08 -37.84
N THR A 99 -2.77 24.43 -37.79
CA THR A 99 -2.16 25.30 -38.81
C THR A 99 -2.17 24.66 -40.21
N VAL A 100 -1.99 23.34 -40.30
CA VAL A 100 -2.03 22.60 -41.56
C VAL A 100 -3.47 22.42 -42.08
N GLN A 101 -4.44 22.09 -41.22
CA GLN A 101 -5.86 21.99 -41.60
C GLN A 101 -6.43 23.32 -42.09
N THR A 102 -6.02 24.44 -41.48
CA THR A 102 -6.36 25.80 -41.94
C THR A 102 -5.50 26.28 -43.13
N LYS A 103 -4.63 25.43 -43.67
CA LYS A 103 -3.71 25.68 -44.81
C LYS A 103 -2.73 26.83 -44.60
N ASN A 104 -2.47 27.22 -43.35
CA ASN A 104 -1.52 28.27 -42.98
C ASN A 104 -0.09 27.70 -42.85
N VAL A 105 0.54 27.46 -44.00
CA VAL A 105 1.90 26.89 -44.10
C VAL A 105 2.95 27.83 -43.49
N GLU A 106 2.78 29.15 -43.62
CA GLU A 106 3.67 30.15 -43.04
C GLU A 106 3.78 30.02 -41.51
N LYS A 107 2.64 29.91 -40.81
CA LYS A 107 2.61 29.67 -39.36
C LYS A 107 3.13 28.30 -38.95
N THR A 108 3.04 27.32 -39.84
CA THR A 108 3.65 25.99 -39.65
C THR A 108 5.18 26.10 -39.71
N GLN A 109 5.73 26.87 -40.66
CA GLN A 109 7.17 27.12 -40.78
C GLN A 109 7.71 27.99 -39.64
N GLU A 110 6.98 29.03 -39.21
CA GLU A 110 7.33 29.88 -38.07
C GLU A 110 7.48 29.06 -36.76
N PHE A 111 6.62 28.05 -36.55
CA PHE A 111 6.75 27.13 -35.42
C PHE A 111 8.10 26.41 -35.45
N PHE A 112 8.44 25.74 -36.56
CA PHE A 112 9.69 24.99 -36.64
C PHE A 112 10.92 25.90 -36.58
N GLN A 113 10.87 27.10 -37.18
CA GLN A 113 11.96 28.07 -37.10
C GLN A 113 12.24 28.51 -35.64
N LYS A 114 11.20 28.71 -34.82
CA LYS A 114 11.35 29.13 -33.41
C LYS A 114 11.62 27.99 -32.43
N GLN A 115 11.15 26.77 -32.71
CA GLN A 115 11.26 25.63 -31.78
C GLN A 115 12.32 24.59 -32.20
N ALA A 116 12.93 24.68 -33.39
CA ALA A 116 13.99 23.76 -33.83
C ALA A 116 15.09 23.50 -32.78
N PRO A 117 15.72 24.52 -32.14
CA PRO A 117 16.78 24.25 -31.15
C PRO A 117 16.30 23.48 -29.91
N ASP A 118 15.05 23.70 -29.48
CA ASP A 118 14.44 23.01 -28.32
C ASP A 118 14.00 21.56 -28.66
N LEU A 119 13.70 21.28 -29.94
CA LEU A 119 13.05 20.04 -30.38
C LEU A 119 13.96 19.08 -31.16
N GLN A 120 15.06 19.57 -31.77
CA GLN A 120 15.94 18.74 -32.62
C GLN A 120 16.63 17.59 -31.84
N GLY A 121 16.77 17.71 -30.52
CA GLY A 121 17.29 16.65 -29.65
C GLY A 121 16.26 15.58 -29.24
N GLN A 122 14.98 15.71 -29.62
CA GLN A 122 13.91 14.83 -29.17
C GLN A 122 13.48 13.86 -30.28
N VAL A 123 13.56 12.54 -30.00
CA VAL A 123 13.19 11.48 -30.95
C VAL A 123 11.74 11.64 -31.43
N ASP A 124 10.82 11.99 -30.53
CA ASP A 124 9.40 12.24 -30.79
C ASP A 124 9.11 13.31 -31.85
N TRP A 125 10.08 14.18 -32.17
CA TRP A 125 9.92 15.29 -33.11
C TRP A 125 10.61 15.08 -34.46
N ARG A 126 11.43 14.03 -34.59
CA ARG A 126 12.26 13.78 -35.79
C ARG A 126 11.47 13.81 -37.10
N ASP A 127 10.36 13.07 -37.15
CA ASP A 127 9.56 12.95 -38.37
C ASP A 127 8.68 14.19 -38.61
N TRP A 128 8.30 14.89 -37.54
CA TRP A 128 7.45 16.09 -37.60
C TRP A 128 8.10 17.25 -38.36
N PHE A 129 9.42 17.34 -38.41
CA PHE A 129 10.13 18.33 -39.23
C PHE A 129 9.86 18.19 -40.75
N ILE A 130 9.36 17.04 -41.20
CA ILE A 130 8.99 16.79 -42.61
C ILE A 130 7.59 17.37 -42.93
N LEU A 131 6.74 17.59 -41.91
CA LEU A 131 5.34 18.02 -42.06
C LEU A 131 5.13 19.26 -42.96
N PRO A 132 5.95 20.34 -42.91
CA PRO A 132 5.78 21.51 -43.77
C PRO A 132 6.00 21.25 -45.27
N PHE A 133 6.58 20.11 -45.64
CA PHE A 133 6.94 19.74 -47.01
C PHE A 133 5.99 18.70 -47.62
N ILE A 134 5.01 18.20 -46.87
CA ILE A 134 4.06 17.17 -47.32
C ILE A 134 2.79 17.82 -47.85
N SER A 135 2.47 17.60 -49.13
CA SER A 135 1.30 18.21 -49.80
C SER A 135 -0.06 17.64 -49.36
N SER A 136 -0.09 16.49 -48.68
CA SER A 136 -1.32 15.84 -48.18
C SER A 136 -1.01 14.94 -46.96
N PRO A 137 -0.75 15.52 -45.78
CA PRO A 137 -0.27 14.75 -44.62
C PRO A 137 -1.32 13.80 -44.03
N GLU A 138 -2.60 14.04 -44.29
CA GLU A 138 -3.72 13.14 -43.94
C GLU A 138 -3.58 11.74 -44.58
N GLN A 139 -2.89 11.63 -45.72
CA GLN A 139 -2.66 10.37 -46.44
C GLN A 139 -1.39 9.63 -45.97
N ASN A 140 -0.55 10.24 -45.14
CA ASN A 140 0.67 9.62 -44.64
C ASN A 140 0.35 8.74 -43.42
N PRO A 141 0.72 7.44 -43.40
CA PRO A 141 0.44 6.54 -42.26
C PRO A 141 0.89 7.09 -40.89
N ILE A 142 2.01 7.82 -40.83
CA ILE A 142 2.58 8.37 -39.58
C ILE A 142 1.71 9.51 -39.03
N PHE A 143 1.12 10.32 -39.91
CA PHE A 143 0.40 11.54 -39.54
C PHE A 143 -1.13 11.36 -39.51
N SER A 144 -1.68 10.45 -40.31
CA SER A 144 -3.12 10.20 -40.43
C SER A 144 -3.89 10.04 -39.10
N PRO A 145 -3.34 9.46 -38.00
CA PRO A 145 -4.07 9.40 -36.73
C PRO A 145 -4.26 10.78 -36.09
N TYR A 146 -3.28 11.68 -36.23
CA TYR A 146 -3.28 13.02 -35.63
C TYR A 146 -4.24 14.00 -36.33
N PHE A 147 -4.51 13.79 -37.62
CA PHE A 147 -5.52 14.56 -38.36
C PHE A 147 -6.95 14.07 -38.09
N SER A 148 -7.13 12.95 -37.37
CA SER A 148 -8.45 12.46 -36.98
C SER A 148 -9.09 13.32 -35.89
N ARG A 149 -10.40 13.56 -36.03
CA ARG A 149 -11.19 14.21 -34.98
C ARG A 149 -11.18 13.44 -33.66
N GLN A 150 -11.12 12.10 -33.73
CA GLN A 150 -11.03 11.24 -32.56
C GLN A 150 -9.76 11.51 -31.73
N TRP A 151 -8.61 11.74 -32.36
CA TRP A 151 -7.39 12.12 -31.65
C TRP A 151 -7.51 13.50 -30.99
N ALA A 152 -8.06 14.49 -31.71
CA ALA A 152 -8.31 15.84 -31.19
C ALA A 152 -9.23 15.82 -29.95
N ASP A 153 -10.38 15.16 -30.05
CA ASP A 153 -11.35 15.05 -28.95
C ASP A 153 -10.75 14.27 -27.76
N THR A 154 -10.01 13.18 -28.03
CA THR A 154 -9.31 12.39 -26.98
C THR A 154 -8.23 13.21 -26.26
N PHE A 155 -7.43 13.99 -26.99
CA PHE A 155 -6.42 14.87 -26.41
C PHE A 155 -7.06 15.89 -25.47
N LEU A 156 -8.11 16.60 -25.92
CA LEU A 156 -8.79 17.62 -25.12
C LEU A 156 -9.46 17.02 -23.87
N VAL A 157 -10.09 15.85 -23.98
CA VAL A 157 -10.62 15.10 -22.82
C VAL A 157 -9.50 14.67 -21.87
N SER A 158 -8.35 14.22 -22.37
CA SER A 158 -7.20 13.85 -21.51
C SER A 158 -6.62 15.05 -20.78
N LEU A 159 -6.54 16.21 -21.43
CA LEU A 159 -6.06 17.46 -20.83
C LEU A 159 -7.05 17.98 -19.79
N HIS A 160 -8.36 17.92 -20.07
CA HIS A 160 -9.41 18.27 -19.12
C HIS A 160 -9.38 17.36 -17.89
N ASN A 161 -9.34 16.04 -18.07
CA ASN A 161 -9.25 15.10 -16.96
C ASN A 161 -7.97 15.28 -16.14
N PHE A 162 -6.81 15.49 -16.79
CA PHE A 162 -5.55 15.75 -16.09
C PHE A 162 -5.62 17.02 -15.25
N LEU A 163 -6.07 18.14 -15.85
CA LEU A 163 -6.20 19.41 -15.13
C LEU A 163 -7.28 19.32 -14.03
N SER A 164 -8.43 18.68 -14.28
CA SER A 164 -9.49 18.48 -13.28
C SER A 164 -9.05 17.63 -12.09
N VAL A 165 -8.31 16.55 -12.32
CA VAL A 165 -7.71 15.76 -11.23
C VAL A 165 -6.64 16.56 -10.49
N LEU A 166 -5.77 17.26 -11.22
CA LEU A 166 -4.72 18.11 -10.64
C LEU A 166 -5.31 19.21 -9.77
N PHE A 167 -6.28 19.98 -10.27
CA PHE A 167 -6.91 21.07 -9.51
C PHE A 167 -7.79 20.55 -8.38
N ARG A 168 -8.43 19.38 -8.51
CA ARG A 168 -9.11 18.73 -7.37
C ARG A 168 -8.13 18.33 -6.27
N CYS A 169 -6.96 17.80 -6.62
CA CYS A 169 -5.89 17.51 -5.67
C CYS A 169 -5.25 18.80 -5.11
N MET A 170 -5.09 19.85 -5.91
CA MET A 170 -4.49 21.12 -5.48
C MET A 170 -5.43 21.98 -4.65
N HIS A 171 -6.76 21.91 -4.83
CA HIS A 171 -7.71 22.56 -3.93
C HIS A 171 -7.60 22.00 -2.51
N ILE A 172 -7.29 20.70 -2.40
CA ILE A 172 -7.02 20.02 -1.13
C ILE A 172 -5.58 20.28 -0.60
N LEU A 173 -4.66 20.78 -1.43
CA LEU A 173 -3.39 21.37 -0.98
C LEU A 173 -3.51 22.86 -0.61
N SER A 174 -4.65 23.50 -0.89
CA SER A 174 -4.84 24.95 -0.78
C SER A 174 -5.43 25.52 0.52
N PRO A 175 -5.73 24.79 1.62
CA PRO A 175 -6.13 25.43 2.87
C PRO A 175 -4.91 25.88 3.70
N VAL A 176 -4.75 27.20 3.87
CA VAL A 176 -3.98 27.93 4.90
C VAL A 176 -2.46 27.70 4.99
N LEU A 177 -1.94 26.47 4.82
CA LEU A 177 -0.52 26.13 4.94
C LEU A 177 0.31 26.53 3.70
N LEU A 178 -0.27 26.53 2.50
CA LEU A 178 0.40 27.09 1.31
C LEU A 178 0.36 28.62 1.24
N SER A 179 -0.51 29.30 2.01
CA SER A 179 -0.31 30.72 2.30
C SER A 179 0.93 30.91 3.16
N PHE A 180 1.12 30.13 4.24
CA PHE A 180 2.33 30.20 5.07
C PHE A 180 3.61 30.02 4.25
N ASP A 181 3.73 28.97 3.43
CA ASP A 181 4.94 28.73 2.62
C ASP A 181 5.18 29.86 1.58
N ALA A 182 4.12 30.34 0.93
CA ALA A 182 4.19 31.48 -0.01
C ALA A 182 4.25 32.87 0.68
N GLU A 183 4.25 32.92 2.00
CA GLU A 183 4.41 34.11 2.84
C GLU A 183 5.78 34.14 3.49
N VAL A 184 6.31 32.96 3.87
CA VAL A 184 7.73 32.73 4.17
C VAL A 184 8.58 33.11 2.96
N GLN A 185 8.29 32.60 1.77
CA GLN A 185 9.03 32.98 0.54
C GLN A 185 8.94 34.49 0.21
N ARG A 186 7.84 35.15 0.56
CA ARG A 186 7.70 36.61 0.44
C ARG A 186 8.52 37.34 1.48
N SER A 187 8.52 36.84 2.73
CA SER A 187 9.29 37.39 3.83
C SER A 187 10.80 37.26 3.60
N THR A 188 11.28 36.14 3.06
CA THR A 188 12.71 35.98 2.71
C THR A 188 13.09 36.92 1.56
N SER A 189 12.27 37.01 0.51
CA SER A 189 12.51 37.97 -0.58
C SER A 189 12.54 39.43 -0.10
N PHE A 190 11.62 39.84 0.79
CA PHE A 190 11.65 41.17 1.39
C PHE A 190 12.82 41.36 2.39
N GLN A 191 13.34 40.31 3.01
CA GLN A 191 14.56 40.37 3.84
C GLN A 191 15.80 40.55 2.97
N GLU A 192 15.94 39.80 1.88
CA GLU A 192 17.02 39.93 0.90
C GLU A 192 17.04 41.33 0.26
N GLU A 193 15.88 41.86 -0.14
CA GLU A 193 15.75 43.21 -0.67
C GLU A 193 16.10 44.27 0.39
N ASN A 194 15.65 44.10 1.65
CA ASN A 194 16.05 44.98 2.75
C ASN A 194 17.57 44.92 3.01
N GLU A 195 18.20 43.76 2.91
CA GLU A 195 19.63 43.60 3.14
C GLU A 195 20.45 44.24 2.01
N GLN A 196 20.03 44.09 0.75
CA GLN A 196 20.61 44.83 -0.39
C GLN A 196 20.47 46.34 -0.22
N LEU A 197 19.27 46.84 0.17
CA LEU A 197 19.04 48.26 0.44
C LEU A 197 19.89 48.78 1.61
N ARG A 198 20.10 47.96 2.66
CA ARG A 198 21.01 48.29 3.79
C ARG A 198 22.48 48.34 3.36
N GLN A 199 22.93 47.41 2.52
CA GLN A 199 24.29 47.42 1.97
C GLN A 199 24.51 48.64 1.07
N MET A 200 23.53 49.01 0.23
CA MET A 200 23.59 50.23 -0.59
C MET A 200 23.59 51.50 0.26
N LEU A 201 22.77 51.57 1.32
CA LEU A 201 22.82 52.67 2.30
C LEU A 201 24.16 52.75 3.04
N PHE A 202 24.76 51.61 3.39
CA PHE A 202 26.08 51.57 4.03
C PHE A 202 27.19 52.07 3.09
N ALA A 203 27.17 51.68 1.82
CA ALA A 203 28.09 52.19 0.80
C ALA A 203 27.96 53.72 0.65
N LEU A 204 26.73 54.23 0.50
CA LEU A 204 26.46 55.67 0.39
C LEU A 204 26.84 56.45 1.65
N GLN A 205 26.66 55.88 2.85
CA GLN A 205 27.13 56.48 4.11
C GLN A 205 28.66 56.43 4.29
N GLY A 206 29.33 55.47 3.64
CA GLY A 206 30.78 55.42 3.53
C GLY A 206 31.32 56.58 2.68
N GLU A 207 30.66 56.88 1.57
CA GLU A 207 31.01 58.03 0.71
C GLU A 207 30.61 59.37 1.34
N SER A 208 29.51 59.44 2.10
CA SER A 208 28.99 60.68 2.69
C SER A 208 29.72 61.18 3.95
N ARG A 209 30.99 60.78 4.18
CA ARG A 209 31.77 61.14 5.39
C ARG A 209 33.00 62.04 5.20
N PRO A 210 32.91 63.21 4.53
CA PRO A 210 33.93 64.25 4.63
C PRO A 210 33.78 65.12 5.89
N LYS A 211 34.77 65.03 6.80
CA LYS A 211 35.22 66.06 7.75
C LYS A 211 34.18 67.02 8.37
N LYS A 212 33.65 66.65 9.54
CA LYS A 212 33.38 67.52 10.72
C LYS A 212 33.40 66.58 11.95
N ALA A 213 34.38 66.67 12.86
CA ALA A 213 34.73 67.77 13.75
C ALA A 213 33.67 68.00 14.84
N GLU A 214 34.07 67.68 16.07
CA GLU A 214 33.68 68.24 17.38
C GLU A 214 32.26 68.84 17.54
N GLU A 215 31.44 68.22 18.40
CA GLU A 215 31.08 68.84 19.70
C GLU A 215 30.35 67.84 20.64
N MET A 216 30.09 68.28 21.87
CA MET A 216 29.58 67.47 22.99
C MET A 216 28.04 67.41 23.04
N LEU A 217 27.49 66.34 23.63
CA LEU A 217 26.84 66.41 24.96
C LEU A 217 26.29 65.05 25.44
N HIS A 218 26.47 64.77 26.74
CA HIS A 218 25.85 63.63 27.41
C HIS A 218 24.38 63.90 27.76
N HIS A 219 23.55 62.85 27.74
CA HIS A 219 22.50 62.64 28.74
C HIS A 219 22.58 61.19 29.24
N LYS A 220 22.56 60.97 30.57
CA LYS A 220 22.53 59.63 31.19
C LYS A 220 21.08 59.27 31.52
N LEU A 221 20.68 58.02 31.24
CA LEU A 221 19.42 57.46 31.72
C LEU A 221 19.55 56.95 33.19
N PRO A 222 18.46 56.94 33.99
CA PRO A 222 18.52 56.55 35.40
C PRO A 222 18.81 55.07 35.65
N ALA A 223 19.43 54.77 36.81
CA ALA A 223 19.98 53.46 37.18
C ALA A 223 18.96 52.31 37.39
N TYR A 224 17.65 52.55 37.17
CA TYR A 224 16.61 51.52 37.21
C TYR A 224 16.59 50.64 35.94
N VAL A 225 17.03 51.17 34.79
CA VAL A 225 16.93 50.48 33.49
C VAL A 225 17.97 49.35 33.31
N GLN A 226 18.97 49.23 34.20
CA GLN A 226 20.12 48.32 34.02
C GLN A 226 19.83 46.81 34.19
N HIS A 227 18.58 46.38 34.37
CA HIS A 227 18.26 44.99 34.78
C HIS A 227 17.09 44.29 34.05
N MET A 228 16.61 44.81 32.90
CA MET A 228 15.45 44.21 32.20
C MET A 228 15.76 43.41 30.92
N ASP A 229 16.98 43.45 30.38
CA ASP A 229 17.34 42.78 29.11
C ASP A 229 18.29 41.57 29.29
N ARG A 230 17.78 40.45 29.82
CA ARG A 230 18.38 39.09 29.63
C ARG A 230 17.35 37.97 29.86
N LEU A 231 16.60 37.59 28.82
CA LEU A 231 15.95 36.28 28.68
C LEU A 231 15.46 36.05 27.24
N GLY A 232 16.42 36.08 26.31
CA GLY A 232 16.23 35.85 24.87
C GLY A 232 17.60 35.71 24.19
N ASP A 233 17.64 34.93 23.12
CA ASP A 233 18.73 34.79 22.14
C ASP A 233 20.14 34.46 22.67
N THR A 234 20.43 33.16 22.78
CA THR A 234 21.74 32.58 22.39
C THR A 234 21.65 31.06 22.22
N GLU A 235 21.04 30.62 21.11
CA GLU A 235 21.48 29.38 20.46
C GLU A 235 22.72 29.68 19.57
N LEU A 236 23.15 28.68 18.79
CA LEU A 236 24.17 28.76 17.73
C LEU A 236 25.54 29.31 18.16
N ASP A 237 26.38 28.42 18.68
CA ASP A 237 27.70 28.22 18.08
C ASP A 237 28.21 26.77 18.28
N LEU A 238 29.30 26.40 17.59
CA LEU A 238 30.08 25.14 17.73
C LEU A 238 29.51 23.84 17.13
N VAL A 239 29.24 23.81 15.82
CA VAL A 239 29.45 22.58 15.00
C VAL A 239 30.19 22.89 13.69
N SER A 240 31.53 22.98 13.73
CA SER A 240 32.36 23.08 12.52
C SER A 240 33.80 22.53 12.67
N SER A 241 33.93 21.21 12.57
CA SER A 241 34.92 20.48 11.73
C SER A 241 36.43 20.88 11.65
N GLN A 242 37.28 19.84 11.78
CA GLN A 242 38.59 19.58 11.10
C GLN A 242 39.97 19.93 11.74
N ARG A 243 40.66 18.85 12.17
CA ARG A 243 42.07 18.44 11.93
C ARG A 243 43.18 19.50 11.63
N VAL A 244 44.16 19.61 12.55
CA VAL A 244 45.63 19.74 12.26
C VAL A 244 46.40 18.86 13.29
N VAL A 245 47.72 18.64 13.13
CA VAL A 245 48.47 17.48 13.69
C VAL A 245 49.78 17.85 14.44
N ASN A 246 49.93 17.34 15.69
CA ASN A 246 51.18 17.10 16.45
C ASN A 246 52.09 18.29 16.86
N PRO A 247 53.16 18.10 17.70
CA PRO A 247 53.60 16.90 18.47
C PRO A 247 53.91 17.13 19.99
N THR A 248 54.37 16.04 20.65
CA THR A 248 55.24 15.95 21.86
C THR A 248 54.64 15.59 23.25
N THR A 249 55.51 15.02 24.09
CA THR A 249 55.34 14.30 25.39
C THR A 249 56.55 14.66 26.31
N PRO A 250 56.86 14.07 27.52
CA PRO A 250 56.23 12.97 28.29
C PRO A 250 56.22 13.06 29.87
N SER A 251 55.63 12.05 30.53
CA SER A 251 56.01 11.50 31.88
C SER A 251 55.72 12.38 33.14
N ARG A 252 55.74 11.94 34.43
CA ARG A 252 55.81 10.62 35.13
C ARG A 252 55.38 10.79 36.63
N ASN A 253 55.19 9.70 37.39
CA ASN A 253 55.29 9.59 38.88
C ASN A 253 54.15 10.25 39.75
N PHE A 254 53.87 9.93 41.04
CA PHE A 254 54.44 8.97 42.01
C PHE A 254 53.48 8.56 43.18
N PHE A 255 53.81 7.44 43.85
CA PHE A 255 53.55 6.98 45.26
C PHE A 255 52.18 7.02 46.00
N SER A 256 51.64 5.80 46.21
CA SER A 256 51.27 5.11 47.50
C SER A 256 51.02 5.85 48.83
N PHE A 257 50.05 5.31 49.61
CA PHE A 257 50.28 4.83 51.00
C PHE A 257 49.29 3.73 51.42
N LEU A 258 49.67 2.88 52.40
CA LEU A 258 48.88 1.80 53.02
C LEU A 258 49.54 1.46 54.39
N PRO A 259 48.80 1.09 55.46
CA PRO A 259 49.00 -0.27 55.98
C PRO A 259 47.82 -0.93 56.75
N GLN A 260 47.62 -2.24 56.49
CA GLN A 260 47.31 -3.34 57.44
C GLN A 260 46.03 -3.30 58.34
N GLY A 261 45.33 -4.43 58.59
CA GLY A 261 45.41 -5.75 57.93
C GLY A 261 44.82 -6.97 58.69
N ARG A 262 44.79 -8.10 57.96
CA ARG A 262 44.81 -9.53 58.39
C ARG A 262 43.52 -10.30 58.80
N ARG A 263 43.19 -11.24 57.89
CA ARG A 263 42.81 -12.67 58.08
C ARG A 263 41.36 -13.06 58.48
N ALA A 264 40.80 -13.98 57.68
CA ALA A 264 39.70 -14.92 58.00
C ALA A 264 40.29 -16.25 58.61
N PRO A 265 39.57 -17.39 58.87
CA PRO A 265 38.56 -18.06 58.01
C PRO A 265 37.41 -18.88 58.71
N VAL A 266 36.68 -19.71 57.94
CA VAL A 266 35.90 -20.94 58.31
C VAL A 266 34.40 -20.86 58.73
N ARG A 267 33.50 -21.09 57.76
CA ARG A 267 32.43 -22.14 57.67
C ARG A 267 31.74 -22.71 58.95
N THR A 268 30.41 -22.54 59.08
CA THR A 268 29.35 -23.55 59.47
C THR A 268 27.95 -22.88 59.55
N THR A 269 26.93 -23.23 58.74
CA THR A 269 25.84 -24.26 58.83
C THR A 269 24.62 -23.93 59.73
N GLN A 270 23.41 -24.29 59.22
CA GLN A 270 22.06 -24.23 59.86
C GLN A 270 21.45 -22.82 60.02
N GLY A 271 20.11 -22.63 60.02
CA GLY A 271 19.05 -23.58 59.64
C GLY A 271 17.61 -23.17 60.05
N ALA A 272 16.69 -23.16 59.07
CA ALA A 272 15.22 -23.29 59.19
C ALA A 272 14.33 -22.18 59.84
N SER A 273 13.05 -22.27 59.43
CA SER A 273 11.79 -21.88 60.13
C SER A 273 11.30 -20.42 60.25
N SER A 274 10.28 -20.13 59.42
CA SER A 274 8.90 -19.70 59.78
C SER A 274 8.54 -18.28 60.30
N SER A 275 7.38 -17.84 59.78
CA SER A 275 6.29 -17.09 60.44
C SER A 275 6.47 -15.63 60.88
N SER A 276 5.74 -14.77 60.15
CA SER A 276 5.00 -13.57 60.61
C SER A 276 3.97 -13.92 61.72
N PRO A 277 3.25 -12.99 62.42
CA PRO A 277 2.81 -11.67 61.90
C PRO A 277 2.53 -10.52 62.92
N THR A 278 1.82 -9.49 62.43
CA THR A 278 0.92 -8.52 63.14
C THR A 278 1.47 -7.53 64.18
N GLN A 279 1.22 -6.23 63.94
CA GLN A 279 0.28 -5.32 64.66
C GLN A 279 0.41 -3.89 64.08
N ALA A 280 -0.51 -2.91 64.19
CA ALA A 280 -1.97 -2.87 64.47
C ALA A 280 -2.49 -1.42 64.26
N THR A 281 -3.77 -1.14 64.60
CA THR A 281 -4.49 0.17 64.58
C THR A 281 -4.92 0.66 63.18
N LEU A 282 -5.96 1.50 62.97
CA LEU A 282 -7.18 1.90 63.73
C LEU A 282 -8.16 2.53 62.69
N GLY A 283 -9.51 2.47 62.77
CA GLY A 283 -10.38 1.64 63.61
C GLY A 283 -11.61 2.38 64.18
N ARG A 284 -12.72 2.50 63.43
CA ARG A 284 -14.04 2.92 63.97
C ARG A 284 -15.24 2.25 63.25
N LYS A 285 -16.32 2.03 64.00
CA LYS A 285 -17.63 1.44 63.60
C LYS A 285 -18.63 2.55 63.17
N GLU A 286 -19.83 2.32 62.64
CA GLU A 286 -20.98 1.46 63.05
C GLU A 286 -21.77 0.97 61.79
N THR A 287 -22.24 -0.29 61.64
CA THR A 287 -23.46 -0.96 62.20
C THR A 287 -24.80 -0.23 61.95
N SER A 288 -25.90 -0.86 61.49
CA SER A 288 -26.15 -2.27 61.05
C SER A 288 -27.57 -2.51 60.46
N ALA A 289 -27.72 -3.53 59.59
CA ALA A 289 -28.92 -4.40 59.39
C ALA A 289 -30.23 -3.81 58.79
N SER A 290 -31.20 -4.56 58.22
CA SER A 290 -31.18 -5.84 57.46
C SER A 290 -32.56 -6.25 56.85
N GLN A 291 -32.56 -6.73 55.59
CA GLN A 291 -33.47 -7.76 55.00
C GLN A 291 -35.00 -7.54 54.77
N ALA A 292 -35.56 -8.43 53.92
CA ALA A 292 -36.95 -8.96 53.90
C ALA A 292 -38.11 -8.30 53.08
N ALA A 293 -37.97 -8.31 51.75
CA ALA A 293 -38.90 -8.83 50.72
C ALA A 293 -40.46 -9.00 50.90
N LYS A 294 -41.16 -8.77 49.75
CA LYS A 294 -42.35 -9.49 49.15
C LYS A 294 -43.79 -8.89 49.16
N ILE A 295 -44.34 -8.78 47.92
CA ILE A 295 -45.69 -9.19 47.41
C ILE A 295 -46.85 -8.15 47.20
N LYS A 296 -47.41 -8.19 45.96
CA LYS A 296 -48.73 -7.74 45.40
C LYS A 296 -49.05 -6.25 45.11
N ASP A 297 -49.22 -5.93 43.81
CA ASP A 297 -50.48 -5.65 43.07
C ASP A 297 -51.60 -4.81 43.75
N PRO A 298 -52.30 -3.89 43.02
CA PRO A 298 -53.05 -4.22 41.79
C PRO A 298 -53.07 -3.15 40.67
N THR A 299 -54.19 -3.04 39.91
CA THR A 299 -54.24 -2.77 38.47
C THR A 299 -55.13 -1.57 38.01
N ILE A 300 -54.84 -1.06 36.80
CA ILE A 300 -55.75 -0.42 35.81
C ILE A 300 -56.45 0.92 36.16
N SER A 301 -56.19 1.98 35.37
CA SER A 301 -57.19 2.72 34.54
C SER A 301 -56.61 3.99 33.87
N LYS A 302 -57.38 4.60 32.94
CA LYS A 302 -57.15 5.90 32.24
C LYS A 302 -58.03 6.98 32.90
N ASP A 303 -57.83 8.30 32.76
CA ASP A 303 -57.86 9.07 31.49
C ASP A 303 -57.53 10.58 31.64
N SER A 304 -57.48 11.30 30.50
CA SER A 304 -57.64 12.76 30.31
C SER A 304 -56.59 13.79 30.80
N LYS A 305 -56.00 14.50 29.80
CA LYS A 305 -55.77 15.96 29.61
C LYS A 305 -55.70 16.92 30.83
N MET A 306 -54.94 18.03 30.88
CA MET A 306 -53.95 18.77 30.03
C MET A 306 -53.48 20.01 30.86
N VAL A 307 -52.38 20.76 30.65
CA VAL A 307 -51.17 20.74 29.78
C VAL A 307 -50.13 21.74 30.37
N ALA A 308 -48.93 21.87 29.77
CA ALA A 308 -47.83 22.82 30.08
C ALA A 308 -47.00 22.51 31.37
N THR A 309 -45.67 22.68 31.42
CA THR A 309 -44.71 23.20 30.42
C THR A 309 -43.31 22.57 30.55
N ALA A 310 -42.60 22.42 29.42
CA ALA A 310 -41.14 22.32 29.23
C ALA A 310 -40.29 21.32 30.06
N ALA A 311 -39.72 20.29 29.39
CA ALA A 311 -38.27 19.97 29.38
C ALA A 311 -37.89 18.69 28.57
N VAL A 312 -36.96 18.85 27.60
CA VAL A 312 -35.86 17.92 27.20
C VAL A 312 -36.17 16.51 26.62
N SER A 313 -35.22 16.05 25.78
CA SER A 313 -35.03 14.71 25.14
C SER A 313 -35.64 14.52 23.73
N ALA A 314 -35.05 13.60 22.96
CA ALA A 314 -34.93 13.70 21.50
C ALA A 314 -35.49 12.50 20.69
N ASP A 315 -35.69 12.75 19.40
CA ASP A 315 -36.42 11.90 18.45
C ASP A 315 -35.68 10.62 18.02
N THR A 316 -36.42 9.52 17.87
CA THR A 316 -35.97 8.22 17.34
C THR A 316 -36.91 7.63 16.26
N GLY A 317 -37.88 8.40 15.75
CA GLY A 317 -38.90 7.93 14.82
C GLY A 317 -38.49 7.85 13.34
N THR A 318 -37.36 8.44 12.93
CA THR A 318 -37.03 8.65 11.50
C THR A 318 -36.40 7.46 10.79
N ARG A 319 -35.86 6.46 11.51
CA ARG A 319 -35.06 5.37 10.90
C ARG A 319 -35.89 4.20 10.35
N GLN A 320 -37.01 3.84 10.98
CA GLN A 320 -37.85 2.73 10.51
C GLN A 320 -38.66 3.06 9.25
N LYS A 321 -39.14 4.31 9.11
CA LYS A 321 -40.02 4.69 7.99
C LYS A 321 -39.32 4.56 6.63
N ARG A 322 -38.08 5.06 6.52
CA ARG A 322 -37.25 4.95 5.30
C ARG A 322 -36.97 3.51 4.85
N HIS A 323 -36.94 2.56 5.79
CA HIS A 323 -36.65 1.17 5.47
C HIS A 323 -37.83 0.46 4.77
N MET A 324 -39.05 0.92 5.01
CA MET A 324 -40.27 0.36 4.41
C MET A 324 -40.54 0.91 3.01
N ASP A 325 -40.15 2.17 2.76
CA ASP A 325 -40.31 2.81 1.45
C ASP A 325 -39.39 2.20 0.38
N HIS A 326 -38.11 1.93 0.72
CA HIS A 326 -37.18 1.23 -0.19
C HIS A 326 -37.58 -0.24 -0.47
N GLU A 327 -38.28 -0.91 0.44
CA GLU A 327 -38.82 -2.25 0.17
C GLU A 327 -39.97 -2.24 -0.87
N LYS A 328 -40.63 -1.10 -1.05
CA LYS A 328 -41.67 -0.90 -2.06
C LYS A 328 -41.07 -0.67 -3.44
N GLU A 329 -40.12 0.26 -3.57
CA GLU A 329 -39.40 0.50 -4.84
C GLU A 329 -38.79 -0.80 -5.38
N ARG A 330 -38.18 -1.60 -4.49
CA ARG A 330 -37.55 -2.88 -4.83
C ARG A 330 -38.54 -3.98 -5.25
N LYS A 331 -39.86 -3.81 -5.01
CA LYS A 331 -40.90 -4.76 -5.47
C LYS A 331 -41.58 -4.31 -6.77
N GLU A 332 -41.67 -3.01 -7.03
CA GLU A 332 -42.25 -2.51 -8.29
C GLU A 332 -41.33 -2.76 -9.49
N LEU A 333 -40.00 -2.63 -9.31
CA LEU A 333 -39.01 -2.87 -10.37
C LEU A 333 -38.97 -4.32 -10.92
N PHE A 334 -39.30 -5.33 -10.11
CA PHE A 334 -39.32 -6.73 -10.55
C PHE A 334 -40.63 -7.16 -11.25
N SER A 335 -41.61 -6.26 -11.40
CA SER A 335 -42.91 -6.58 -11.99
C SER A 335 -43.04 -6.33 -13.50
N LYS A 336 -42.01 -5.75 -14.15
CA LYS A 336 -42.10 -5.19 -15.52
C LYS A 336 -41.02 -5.65 -16.50
N GLN A 337 -40.65 -6.93 -16.50
CA GLN A 337 -39.95 -7.55 -17.64
C GLN A 337 -40.14 -9.08 -17.69
N ALA A 338 -41.36 -9.51 -18.05
CA ALA A 338 -41.71 -10.93 -18.19
C ALA A 338 -42.78 -11.16 -19.28
N ALA A 339 -42.43 -10.87 -20.53
CA ALA A 339 -43.24 -11.23 -21.71
C ALA A 339 -42.34 -11.31 -22.96
N GLN A 340 -42.61 -12.30 -23.83
CA GLN A 340 -41.82 -12.66 -25.04
C GLN A 340 -40.43 -13.24 -24.67
N ASN A 341 -40.03 -14.46 -25.07
CA ASN A 341 -40.40 -15.21 -26.28
C ASN A 341 -40.71 -16.71 -26.05
N SER A 342 -41.18 -17.36 -27.11
CA SER A 342 -41.71 -18.73 -27.14
C SER A 342 -40.65 -19.84 -27.17
N GLU A 343 -40.97 -20.95 -26.51
CA GLU A 343 -40.29 -22.24 -26.66
C GLU A 343 -40.34 -22.76 -28.11
N LYS A 344 -39.27 -23.45 -28.55
CA LYS A 344 -39.37 -24.44 -29.64
C LYS A 344 -38.58 -25.69 -29.29
N LYS A 345 -39.33 -26.78 -29.11
CA LYS A 345 -38.86 -28.15 -28.87
C LYS A 345 -38.30 -28.75 -30.17
N PHE A 346 -37.20 -29.50 -30.08
CA PHE A 346 -36.81 -30.53 -31.04
C PHE A 346 -36.14 -31.69 -30.31
N GLU A 347 -36.29 -32.90 -30.84
CA GLU A 347 -35.90 -34.16 -30.19
C GLU A 347 -35.05 -35.01 -31.17
N ILE A 348 -34.01 -35.68 -30.63
CA ILE A 348 -33.70 -37.13 -30.76
C ILE A 348 -33.56 -37.65 -32.22
N PRO A 349 -32.41 -38.26 -32.62
CA PRO A 349 -32.08 -39.57 -32.05
C PRO A 349 -30.61 -39.92 -31.77
N GLU A 350 -30.47 -40.98 -30.98
CA GLU A 350 -29.26 -41.73 -30.65
C GLU A 350 -28.82 -42.64 -31.81
N ILE A 351 -27.52 -42.96 -31.88
CA ILE A 351 -27.02 -44.20 -32.50
C ILE A 351 -25.96 -44.78 -31.55
N ASP A 352 -26.10 -46.07 -31.24
CA ASP A 352 -25.20 -46.84 -30.37
C ASP A 352 -24.18 -47.63 -31.23
N GLY A 353 -23.00 -47.96 -30.67
CA GLY A 353 -21.95 -48.64 -31.43
C GLY A 353 -20.58 -48.76 -30.75
N GLN A 354 -20.28 -49.94 -30.22
CA GLN A 354 -18.98 -50.30 -29.64
C GLN A 354 -18.03 -50.89 -30.69
N THR A 355 -16.72 -50.59 -30.62
CA THR A 355 -15.64 -51.59 -30.87
C THR A 355 -14.28 -51.10 -30.38
N GLU A 356 -13.37 -52.05 -30.12
CA GLU A 356 -12.01 -51.82 -29.61
C GLU A 356 -10.98 -51.65 -30.75
N GLY A 357 -9.83 -51.04 -30.47
CA GLY A 357 -8.70 -51.00 -31.41
C GLY A 357 -7.48 -50.24 -30.89
N GLN A 358 -6.40 -50.96 -30.54
CA GLN A 358 -5.09 -50.38 -30.25
C GLN A 358 -4.23 -50.31 -31.53
N CYS A 359 -3.44 -49.24 -31.71
CA CYS A 359 -1.96 -49.28 -31.80
C CYS A 359 -1.34 -48.09 -32.57
N ASP A 360 -0.49 -47.37 -31.84
CA ASP A 360 0.89 -47.00 -32.19
C ASP A 360 1.31 -46.01 -33.32
N THR A 361 2.49 -45.44 -33.03
CA THR A 361 3.44 -44.72 -33.89
C THR A 361 3.15 -43.27 -34.34
N ASN A 362 3.86 -42.36 -33.68
CA ASN A 362 4.77 -41.37 -34.28
C ASN A 362 4.33 -40.64 -35.56
N TYR A 363 4.09 -39.33 -35.44
CA TYR A 363 4.86 -38.35 -36.23
C TYR A 363 4.95 -37.01 -35.48
N SER A 364 6.16 -36.47 -35.38
CA SER A 364 6.39 -35.06 -35.04
C SER A 364 6.45 -34.24 -36.34
N PRO A 365 6.02 -32.97 -36.28
CA PRO A 365 6.72 -31.96 -37.05
C PRO A 365 7.01 -30.70 -36.23
N THR A 366 8.28 -30.31 -36.18
CA THR A 366 8.67 -28.92 -35.97
C THR A 366 8.28 -28.09 -37.21
N ASN A 367 7.51 -27.02 -37.06
CA ASN A 367 8.03 -25.66 -37.32
C ASN A 367 6.99 -24.52 -37.21
N GLN A 368 7.52 -23.36 -36.80
CA GLN A 368 7.29 -22.00 -37.29
C GLN A 368 5.86 -21.47 -37.50
N ALA A 369 5.63 -20.29 -36.93
CA ALA A 369 4.43 -19.48 -37.15
C ALA A 369 4.26 -19.05 -38.63
N GLN A 370 3.02 -19.10 -39.10
CA GLN A 370 2.52 -18.23 -40.17
C GLN A 370 1.23 -17.54 -39.74
N THR A 371 1.00 -16.34 -40.25
CA THR A 371 -0.12 -15.47 -39.89
C THR A 371 -1.30 -15.61 -40.85
N SER A 372 -2.50 -15.33 -40.33
CA SER A 372 -3.70 -14.87 -41.04
C SER A 372 -4.26 -15.72 -42.21
N SER A 373 -5.44 -16.29 -41.99
CA SER A 373 -6.59 -16.09 -42.88
C SER A 373 -7.88 -16.04 -42.06
N GLU A 374 -8.94 -15.45 -42.60
CA GLU A 374 -10.17 -15.13 -41.86
C GLU A 374 -11.18 -16.29 -41.85
N GLY A 375 -11.86 -16.48 -40.73
CA GLY A 375 -12.96 -17.44 -40.57
C GLY A 375 -13.75 -17.16 -39.29
N GLY A 376 -14.99 -16.69 -39.43
CA GLY A 376 -15.77 -16.19 -38.29
C GLY A 376 -16.29 -17.30 -37.38
N GLY A 377 -15.94 -17.23 -36.09
CA GLY A 377 -16.49 -18.10 -35.05
C GLY A 377 -16.31 -17.51 -33.66
N SER A 378 -17.42 -17.22 -32.98
CA SER A 378 -17.55 -16.84 -31.55
C SER A 378 -16.27 -16.32 -30.88
N GLY A 379 -15.91 -15.06 -31.15
CA GLY A 379 -14.76 -14.42 -30.49
C GLY A 379 -14.98 -14.37 -28.98
N ALA A 380 -14.17 -15.14 -28.23
CA ALA A 380 -14.12 -15.03 -26.78
C ALA A 380 -13.62 -13.63 -26.42
N GLU A 381 -14.40 -12.89 -25.65
CA GLU A 381 -13.96 -11.60 -25.09
C GLU A 381 -12.68 -11.83 -24.29
N GLN A 382 -11.57 -11.19 -24.68
CA GLN A 382 -10.34 -11.23 -23.90
C GLN A 382 -10.51 -10.29 -22.71
N PRO A 383 -10.61 -10.79 -21.46
CA PRO A 383 -10.94 -9.94 -20.30
C PRO A 383 -9.82 -8.98 -19.92
N PHE A 384 -8.59 -9.22 -20.42
CA PHE A 384 -7.40 -8.43 -20.10
C PHE A 384 -6.67 -7.97 -21.36
N ILE A 385 -6.40 -6.66 -21.45
CA ILE A 385 -5.48 -6.08 -22.44
C ILE A 385 -4.08 -6.09 -21.83
N ARG A 386 -3.18 -6.92 -22.38
CA ARG A 386 -1.78 -7.00 -21.94
C ARG A 386 -0.98 -5.78 -22.41
N LEU A 387 -0.78 -4.80 -21.52
CA LEU A 387 -0.09 -3.54 -21.81
C LEU A 387 1.43 -3.68 -21.99
N SER A 388 2.09 -4.50 -21.15
CA SER A 388 3.53 -4.79 -21.23
C SER A 388 3.85 -6.16 -20.63
N GLN A 389 5.11 -6.60 -20.74
CA GLN A 389 5.72 -7.61 -19.89
C GLN A 389 7.18 -7.17 -19.68
N GLU A 390 7.63 -7.17 -18.42
CA GLU A 390 8.96 -6.75 -18.01
C GLU A 390 9.59 -7.80 -17.10
N GLU A 391 10.91 -7.88 -17.05
CA GLU A 391 11.65 -8.94 -16.35
C GLU A 391 12.57 -8.37 -15.29
N TYR A 392 12.56 -8.96 -14.08
CA TYR A 392 13.41 -8.59 -12.96
C TYR A 392 14.52 -9.64 -12.74
N GLY A 393 15.47 -9.71 -13.68
CA GLY A 393 16.60 -10.66 -13.71
C GLY A 393 17.69 -10.42 -12.64
N GLU A 394 17.34 -9.88 -11.48
CA GLU A 394 18.26 -9.51 -10.40
C GLU A 394 18.53 -10.66 -9.42
N HIS A 395 17.65 -11.65 -9.33
CA HIS A 395 17.86 -12.86 -8.52
C HIS A 395 18.67 -13.90 -9.30
N HIS A 396 19.59 -14.58 -8.60
CA HIS A 396 20.52 -15.53 -9.21
C HIS A 396 20.14 -17.00 -8.90
N SER A 397 19.12 -17.19 -8.07
CA SER A 397 18.64 -18.47 -7.55
C SER A 397 17.11 -18.49 -7.56
N SER A 398 16.52 -19.69 -7.51
CA SER A 398 15.07 -19.88 -7.65
C SER A 398 14.26 -19.11 -6.60
N ILE A 399 13.13 -18.52 -7.01
CA ILE A 399 12.26 -17.72 -6.15
C ILE A 399 11.38 -18.63 -5.28
N MET A 400 11.31 -18.34 -3.97
CA MET A 400 10.36 -18.98 -3.05
C MET A 400 9.12 -18.12 -2.79
N HIS A 401 9.27 -16.79 -2.67
CA HIS A 401 8.15 -15.87 -2.47
C HIS A 401 8.28 -14.62 -3.34
N CYS A 402 7.15 -14.16 -3.85
CA CYS A 402 6.98 -12.83 -4.44
C CYS A 402 5.70 -12.21 -3.86
N ARG A 403 5.75 -10.94 -3.44
CA ARG A 403 4.64 -10.20 -2.81
C ARG A 403 4.69 -8.73 -3.20
N VAL A 404 3.61 -8.23 -3.81
CA VAL A 404 3.37 -6.78 -3.95
C VAL A 404 2.99 -6.21 -2.58
N ASP A 405 3.36 -4.97 -2.30
CA ASP A 405 2.93 -4.25 -1.10
C ASP A 405 1.47 -3.80 -1.17
N SER A 406 0.88 -3.44 -0.03
CA SER A 406 -0.51 -2.98 0.05
C SER A 406 -0.78 -1.65 -0.68
N SER A 407 0.26 -0.93 -1.13
CA SER A 407 0.13 0.28 -1.94
C SER A 407 0.19 0.05 -3.46
N GLY A 408 0.59 -1.15 -3.91
CA GLY A 408 0.74 -1.48 -5.34
C GLY A 408 1.96 -0.84 -6.02
N ARG A 409 3.02 -0.52 -5.28
CA ARG A 409 4.19 0.26 -5.74
C ARG A 409 5.52 -0.45 -5.54
N LYS A 410 5.62 -1.33 -4.55
CA LYS A 410 6.82 -2.07 -4.14
C LYS A 410 6.55 -3.56 -4.28
N VAL A 411 7.58 -4.34 -4.63
CA VAL A 411 7.53 -5.81 -4.61
C VAL A 411 8.68 -6.30 -3.75
N ALA A 412 8.39 -7.21 -2.83
CA ALA A 412 9.37 -7.97 -2.09
C ALA A 412 9.43 -9.39 -2.64
N SER A 413 10.64 -9.83 -2.96
CA SER A 413 10.90 -11.13 -3.60
C SER A 413 12.08 -11.80 -2.92
N LEU A 414 11.94 -13.10 -2.62
CA LEU A 414 12.88 -13.90 -1.83
C LEU A 414 13.27 -15.17 -2.61
N ASP A 415 14.57 -15.39 -2.76
CA ASP A 415 15.14 -16.61 -3.33
C ASP A 415 15.42 -17.71 -2.29
N VAL A 416 15.79 -18.91 -2.77
CA VAL A 416 16.18 -20.07 -1.95
C VAL A 416 17.43 -19.84 -1.09
N ASP A 417 18.29 -18.87 -1.44
CA ASP A 417 19.54 -18.59 -0.72
C ASP A 417 19.34 -17.64 0.48
N GLY A 418 18.16 -17.03 0.61
CA GLY A 418 17.83 -16.10 1.69
C GLY A 418 18.11 -14.64 1.35
N VAL A 419 18.23 -14.30 0.07
CA VAL A 419 18.30 -12.92 -0.43
C VAL A 419 16.89 -12.41 -0.68
N VAL A 420 16.51 -11.35 0.03
CA VAL A 420 15.30 -10.59 -0.26
C VAL A 420 15.66 -9.36 -1.07
N LYS A 421 15.03 -9.17 -2.23
CA LYS A 421 15.09 -7.92 -2.98
C LYS A 421 13.75 -7.21 -2.92
N VAL A 422 13.79 -5.95 -2.49
CA VAL A 422 12.66 -5.02 -2.50
C VAL A 422 12.87 -4.05 -3.64
N TRP A 423 11.99 -4.09 -4.63
CA TRP A 423 12.07 -3.33 -5.87
C TRP A 423 10.76 -2.59 -6.16
N SER A 424 10.79 -1.70 -7.15
CA SER A 424 9.62 -1.00 -7.67
C SER A 424 9.67 -1.04 -9.19
N PHE A 425 8.52 -1.18 -9.83
CA PHE A 425 8.38 -1.34 -11.29
C PHE A 425 7.87 -0.08 -11.99
N ASN A 426 7.27 0.87 -11.26
CA ASN A 426 6.65 2.08 -11.81
C ASN A 426 7.34 3.33 -11.22
N PRO A 427 7.90 4.25 -12.04
CA PRO A 427 7.88 4.30 -13.51
C PRO A 427 8.96 3.46 -14.21
N ILE A 428 9.94 2.92 -13.48
CA ILE A 428 11.04 2.11 -14.02
C ILE A 428 11.40 1.03 -12.99
N MET A 429 11.59 -0.21 -13.46
CA MET A 429 12.15 -1.36 -12.75
C MET A 429 13.46 -1.00 -12.02
N GLN A 430 13.46 -1.03 -10.67
CA GLN A 430 14.64 -0.67 -9.87
C GLN A 430 14.65 -1.32 -8.47
N THR A 431 15.80 -1.86 -8.07
CA THR A 431 16.04 -2.38 -6.72
C THR A 431 16.15 -1.22 -5.71
N LYS A 432 15.24 -1.16 -4.74
CA LYS A 432 15.24 -0.15 -3.66
C LYS A 432 16.05 -0.59 -2.45
N ALA A 433 15.97 -1.87 -2.07
CA ALA A 433 16.76 -2.47 -1.00
C ALA A 433 17.08 -3.95 -1.27
N THR A 434 18.22 -4.42 -0.79
CA THR A 434 18.64 -5.83 -0.80
C THR A 434 18.94 -6.24 0.63
N ILE A 435 18.36 -7.36 1.08
CA ILE A 435 18.51 -7.92 2.42
C ILE A 435 19.12 -9.32 2.26
N MET A 436 20.24 -9.60 2.92
CA MET A 436 20.85 -10.93 2.93
C MET A 436 20.75 -11.50 4.34
N SER A 437 20.00 -12.58 4.51
CA SER A 437 19.91 -13.28 5.80
C SER A 437 21.06 -14.29 5.94
N LYS A 438 21.61 -14.41 7.15
CA LYS A 438 22.55 -15.50 7.51
C LYS A 438 21.86 -16.83 7.83
N SER A 439 20.55 -16.79 8.07
CA SER A 439 19.70 -17.96 8.29
C SER A 439 18.69 -18.08 7.15
N PRO A 440 18.34 -19.30 6.72
CA PRO A 440 17.38 -19.49 5.63
C PRO A 440 16.04 -18.84 6.00
N LEU A 441 15.44 -18.13 5.05
CA LEU A 441 14.11 -17.57 5.18
C LEU A 441 13.10 -18.54 4.54
N LEU A 442 11.97 -18.74 5.20
CA LEU A 442 10.96 -19.73 4.82
C LEU A 442 9.60 -19.11 4.51
N SER A 443 9.35 -17.88 5.00
CA SER A 443 8.15 -17.09 4.76
C SER A 443 8.47 -15.60 4.70
N LEU A 444 7.70 -14.88 3.89
CA LEU A 444 7.82 -13.44 3.65
C LEU A 444 6.41 -12.87 3.48
N GLU A 445 6.09 -11.81 4.24
CA GLU A 445 4.80 -11.12 4.16
C GLU A 445 4.96 -9.62 4.49
N TRP A 446 4.21 -8.75 3.80
CA TRP A 446 4.20 -7.31 4.09
C TRP A 446 3.35 -6.99 5.32
N ALA A 447 3.80 -6.04 6.14
CA ALA A 447 2.93 -5.45 7.15
C ALA A 447 1.81 -4.67 6.46
N THR A 448 0.56 -4.91 6.87
CA THR A 448 -0.61 -4.24 6.28
C THR A 448 -0.56 -2.72 6.46
N LYS A 449 -0.06 -2.25 7.62
CA LYS A 449 0.24 -0.85 7.92
C LYS A 449 1.44 -0.76 8.91
N PRO A 450 2.46 0.09 8.68
CA PRO A 450 2.75 0.86 7.47
C PRO A 450 3.40 0.01 6.35
N ASP A 451 3.21 0.46 5.12
CA ASP A 451 3.64 -0.07 3.81
C ASP A 451 5.17 -0.09 3.55
N ARG A 452 5.97 0.08 4.61
CA ARG A 452 7.43 -0.03 4.57
C ARG A 452 7.99 -1.18 5.39
N LEU A 453 7.17 -1.83 6.21
CA LEU A 453 7.62 -2.92 7.08
C LEU A 453 7.37 -4.28 6.43
N LEU A 454 8.36 -5.16 6.52
CA LEU A 454 8.35 -6.50 5.95
C LEU A 454 8.65 -7.51 7.06
N LEU A 455 7.83 -8.56 7.18
CA LEU A 455 8.04 -9.66 8.11
C LEU A 455 8.75 -10.81 7.37
N LEU A 456 9.84 -11.29 7.95
CA LEU A 456 10.68 -12.35 7.41
C LEU A 456 10.77 -13.50 8.42
N GLY A 457 10.14 -14.63 8.12
CA GLY A 457 10.15 -15.82 8.96
C GLY A 457 11.31 -16.74 8.57
N SER A 458 12.12 -17.14 9.55
CA SER A 458 13.34 -17.94 9.32
C SER A 458 13.15 -19.45 9.59
N GLY A 459 14.15 -20.23 9.18
CA GLY A 459 14.31 -21.64 9.58
C GLY A 459 15.08 -21.84 10.90
N VAL A 460 15.21 -20.79 11.73
CA VAL A 460 15.89 -20.84 13.04
C VAL A 460 15.01 -20.31 14.19
N GLY A 461 13.70 -20.36 14.04
CA GLY A 461 12.72 -20.00 15.08
C GLY A 461 12.49 -18.49 15.25
N THR A 462 13.10 -17.64 14.42
CA THR A 462 12.96 -16.17 14.53
C THR A 462 12.15 -15.55 13.40
N VAL A 463 11.32 -14.56 13.74
CA VAL A 463 10.63 -13.65 12.81
C VAL A 463 11.26 -12.26 12.91
N LYS A 464 11.77 -11.73 11.80
CA LYS A 464 12.40 -10.41 11.74
C LYS A 464 11.44 -9.39 11.16
N LEU A 465 11.33 -8.23 11.81
CA LEU A 465 10.64 -7.06 11.28
C LEU A 465 11.67 -6.12 10.65
N TYR A 466 11.66 -6.00 9.32
CA TYR A 466 12.59 -5.17 8.56
C TYR A 466 11.91 -3.89 8.07
N ASP A 467 12.57 -2.75 8.22
CA ASP A 467 12.14 -1.47 7.65
C ASP A 467 12.84 -1.23 6.31
N THR A 468 12.07 -1.22 5.23
CA THR A 468 12.56 -1.12 3.85
C THR A 468 13.06 0.28 3.46
N GLU A 469 12.69 1.33 4.22
CA GLU A 469 13.13 2.71 3.99
C GLU A 469 14.34 3.04 4.86
N ALA A 470 14.32 2.66 6.13
CA ALA A 470 15.49 2.75 7.02
C ALA A 470 16.54 1.64 6.80
N LYS A 471 16.25 0.69 5.90
CA LYS A 471 17.11 -0.43 5.44
C LYS A 471 17.70 -1.28 6.56
N LYS A 472 16.96 -1.49 7.65
CA LYS A 472 17.43 -2.15 8.87
C LYS A 472 16.39 -3.09 9.49
N ASN A 473 16.85 -4.11 10.19
CA ASN A 473 16.00 -4.85 11.13
C ASN A 473 15.62 -3.91 12.29
N LEU A 474 14.34 -3.89 12.67
CA LEU A 474 13.83 -3.18 13.84
C LEU A 474 13.80 -4.11 15.06
N TYR A 475 13.23 -5.31 14.88
CA TYR A 475 13.08 -6.32 15.92
C TYR A 475 13.35 -7.72 15.35
N GLU A 476 13.87 -8.61 16.19
CA GLU A 476 13.95 -10.05 15.94
C GLU A 476 13.20 -10.77 17.06
N MET A 477 12.20 -11.56 16.67
CA MET A 477 11.21 -12.18 17.55
C MET A 477 11.49 -13.67 17.58
N SER A 478 12.10 -14.15 18.67
CA SER A 478 12.33 -15.58 18.87
C SER A 478 11.06 -16.23 19.40
N ILE A 479 10.67 -17.36 18.80
CA ILE A 479 9.46 -18.11 19.17
C ILE A 479 9.82 -19.21 20.18
N ASP A 480 10.43 -20.29 19.71
CA ASP A 480 10.88 -21.41 20.54
C ASP A 480 11.96 -22.22 19.79
N GLU A 481 12.87 -22.84 20.55
CA GLU A 481 13.94 -23.68 20.01
C GLU A 481 13.40 -25.04 19.50
N THR A 482 12.21 -25.46 19.92
CA THR A 482 11.62 -26.75 19.48
C THR A 482 10.93 -26.66 18.10
N HIS A 483 10.41 -25.48 17.71
CA HIS A 483 9.61 -25.27 16.49
C HIS A 483 10.28 -24.26 15.55
N THR A 484 11.47 -24.60 15.05
CA THR A 484 12.37 -23.66 14.35
C THR A 484 11.95 -23.23 12.95
N ARG A 485 10.97 -23.87 12.29
CA ARG A 485 10.61 -23.55 10.90
C ARG A 485 9.40 -22.63 10.82
N ILE A 486 9.59 -21.35 10.51
CA ILE A 486 8.47 -20.41 10.35
C ILE A 486 7.88 -20.52 8.93
N LEU A 487 6.91 -21.41 8.75
CA LEU A 487 6.40 -21.81 7.44
C LEU A 487 5.49 -20.75 6.79
N SER A 488 4.73 -20.01 7.60
CA SER A 488 3.74 -19.05 7.11
C SER A 488 3.60 -17.86 8.05
N LEU A 489 3.30 -16.70 7.47
CA LEU A 489 3.10 -15.42 8.15
C LEU A 489 1.88 -14.74 7.53
N ALA A 490 1.00 -14.19 8.37
CA ALA A 490 -0.13 -13.37 7.94
C ALA A 490 -0.32 -12.19 8.89
N CYS A 491 -0.29 -10.96 8.37
CA CYS A 491 -0.57 -9.76 9.16
C CYS A 491 -2.09 -9.49 9.21
N SER A 492 -2.61 -9.09 10.37
CA SER A 492 -4.00 -8.66 10.48
C SER A 492 -4.26 -7.39 9.65
N PRO A 493 -5.42 -7.24 8.99
CA PRO A 493 -5.81 -6.01 8.27
C PRO A 493 -5.77 -4.72 9.13
N SER A 494 -5.85 -4.87 10.45
CA SER A 494 -5.70 -3.77 11.43
C SER A 494 -4.26 -3.27 11.60
N GLY A 495 -3.26 -4.11 11.29
CA GLY A 495 -1.83 -3.88 11.55
C GLY A 495 -1.40 -4.05 13.01
N THR A 496 -2.31 -4.39 13.93
CA THR A 496 -1.97 -4.51 15.37
C THR A 496 -1.26 -5.81 15.73
N SER A 497 -1.49 -6.87 14.96
CA SER A 497 -1.00 -8.22 15.24
C SER A 497 -0.68 -8.97 13.95
N PHE A 498 0.06 -10.06 14.08
CA PHE A 498 0.29 -11.04 13.02
C PHE A 498 0.18 -12.46 13.57
N VAL A 499 -0.16 -13.41 12.71
CA VAL A 499 -0.15 -14.84 13.01
C VAL A 499 1.04 -15.47 12.31
N CYS A 500 1.73 -16.36 13.00
CA CYS A 500 2.81 -17.18 12.43
C CYS A 500 2.55 -18.67 12.65
N SER A 501 2.96 -19.48 11.67
CA SER A 501 3.08 -20.93 11.79
C SER A 501 4.53 -21.30 12.12
N ALA A 502 4.73 -21.99 13.23
CA ALA A 502 6.02 -22.50 13.67
C ALA A 502 5.98 -24.03 13.69
N ALA A 503 6.78 -24.69 12.85
CA ALA A 503 6.82 -26.14 12.73
C ALA A 503 8.14 -26.72 13.27
N ALA A 504 8.06 -27.93 13.85
CA ALA A 504 9.21 -28.70 14.27
C ALA A 504 10.17 -28.95 13.07
N PRO A 505 11.49 -29.08 13.31
CA PRO A 505 12.44 -29.41 12.26
C PRO A 505 12.10 -30.77 11.62
N VAL A 506 12.34 -30.90 10.32
CA VAL A 506 12.16 -32.19 9.62
C VAL A 506 13.21 -33.17 10.14
N ALA A 507 12.77 -34.23 10.81
CA ALA A 507 13.65 -35.34 11.16
C ALA A 507 14.22 -35.94 9.87
N ARG A 508 15.55 -35.93 9.70
CA ARG A 508 16.19 -36.55 8.54
C ARG A 508 15.96 -38.07 8.62
N SER A 509 15.20 -38.62 7.68
CA SER A 509 15.05 -40.07 7.51
C SER A 509 16.37 -40.67 7.06
N CYS A 510 17.15 -41.21 8.00
CA CYS A 510 18.38 -41.93 7.71
C CYS A 510 18.06 -43.30 7.10
N GLY A 511 18.65 -43.60 5.94
CA GLY A 511 18.56 -44.91 5.28
C GLY A 511 17.51 -44.98 4.18
N MET A 512 17.88 -45.62 3.06
CA MET A 512 17.01 -45.85 1.91
C MET A 512 16.20 -47.14 2.07
N SER A 513 14.93 -47.09 1.66
CA SER A 513 14.28 -48.22 0.97
C SER A 513 13.12 -47.68 0.14
N GLU A 514 13.27 -47.64 -1.18
CA GLU A 514 12.18 -47.29 -2.09
C GLU A 514 11.32 -48.55 -2.34
N THR A 515 10.11 -48.58 -1.75
CA THR A 515 8.99 -49.47 -2.15
C THR A 515 7.72 -49.26 -1.31
N ALA A 516 7.80 -48.61 -0.15
CA ALA A 516 6.62 -48.30 0.68
C ALA A 516 5.96 -46.96 0.30
N PRO A 517 4.61 -46.85 0.30
CA PRO A 517 3.94 -45.57 0.12
C PRO A 517 4.22 -44.64 1.31
N ARG A 518 4.32 -43.33 1.04
CA ARG A 518 4.67 -42.32 2.04
C ARG A 518 3.51 -42.04 2.98
N LEU A 519 3.39 -42.83 4.05
CA LEU A 519 2.68 -42.41 5.26
C LEU A 519 3.53 -41.41 6.04
N THR A 520 3.64 -40.19 5.51
CA THR A 520 4.25 -39.04 6.19
C THR A 520 3.44 -38.74 7.46
N GLN A 521 4.02 -39.03 8.63
CA GLN A 521 3.44 -38.54 9.88
C GLN A 521 3.42 -37.01 9.85
N PRO A 522 2.28 -36.36 10.15
CA PRO A 522 2.18 -34.91 10.11
C PRO A 522 3.19 -34.30 11.09
N ILE A 523 4.06 -33.44 10.58
CA ILE A 523 5.12 -32.83 11.40
C ILE A 523 4.46 -31.91 12.43
N ALA A 524 4.85 -32.03 13.70
CA ALA A 524 4.32 -31.20 14.78
C ALA A 524 4.49 -29.70 14.47
N GLY A 525 3.46 -28.93 14.80
CA GLY A 525 3.42 -27.50 14.54
C GLY A 525 2.51 -26.74 15.49
N GLN A 526 2.74 -25.44 15.56
CA GLN A 526 2.02 -24.47 16.38
C GLN A 526 1.58 -23.29 15.51
N LEU A 527 0.40 -22.75 15.81
CA LEU A 527 -0.12 -21.52 15.23
C LEU A 527 -0.19 -20.48 16.34
N LEU A 528 0.50 -19.34 16.18
CA LEU A 528 0.75 -18.38 17.26
C LEU A 528 0.34 -16.96 16.84
N LEU A 529 -0.33 -16.25 17.75
CA LEU A 529 -0.70 -14.84 17.58
C LEU A 529 0.31 -13.94 18.29
N TRP A 530 0.84 -12.95 17.59
CA TRP A 530 1.84 -12.01 18.08
C TRP A 530 1.39 -10.56 17.95
N ASP A 531 1.71 -9.75 18.96
CA ASP A 531 1.49 -8.30 18.97
C ASP A 531 2.63 -7.59 18.22
N THR A 532 2.30 -6.88 17.14
CA THR A 532 3.28 -6.16 16.30
C THR A 532 3.92 -4.97 17.03
N LYS A 533 3.24 -4.41 18.05
CA LYS A 533 3.72 -3.24 18.82
C LYS A 533 4.47 -3.64 20.08
N THR A 534 3.96 -4.60 20.84
CA THR A 534 4.61 -5.02 22.10
C THR A 534 5.63 -6.14 21.91
N VAL A 535 5.71 -6.73 20.71
CA VAL A 535 6.71 -7.74 20.33
C VAL A 535 6.64 -8.97 21.25
N LYS A 536 5.41 -9.46 21.46
CA LYS A 536 5.08 -10.57 22.37
C LYS A 536 4.03 -11.49 21.77
N GLN A 537 4.16 -12.78 22.05
CA GLN A 537 3.09 -13.76 21.86
C GLN A 537 1.90 -13.38 22.75
N GLN A 538 0.72 -13.24 22.14
CA GLN A 538 -0.55 -13.04 22.83
C GLN A 538 -1.27 -14.37 23.07
N LEU A 539 -1.17 -15.31 22.12
CA LEU A 539 -1.90 -16.57 22.14
C LEU A 539 -1.19 -17.67 21.34
N GLN A 540 -1.51 -18.92 21.66
CA GLN A 540 -1.33 -20.11 20.82
C GLN A 540 -2.72 -20.69 20.52
N PHE A 541 -3.02 -20.95 19.25
CA PHE A 541 -4.29 -21.56 18.86
C PHE A 541 -4.27 -23.08 19.10
N ALA A 542 -5.41 -23.65 19.50
CA ALA A 542 -5.60 -25.09 19.55
C ALA A 542 -5.71 -25.66 18.13
N LEU A 543 -4.85 -26.63 17.80
CA LEU A 543 -4.89 -27.37 16.54
C LEU A 543 -5.44 -28.76 16.81
N GLU A 544 -6.77 -28.91 16.77
CA GLU A 544 -7.42 -30.22 16.91
C GLU A 544 -7.27 -31.03 15.60
N PRO A 545 -7.07 -32.37 15.65
CA PRO A 545 -6.98 -33.24 16.84
C PRO A 545 -5.55 -33.37 17.43
N GLY A 546 -4.59 -32.57 16.97
CA GLY A 546 -3.21 -32.61 17.43
C GLY A 546 -2.30 -31.59 16.71
N PRO A 547 -1.16 -31.22 17.31
CA PRO A 547 -0.26 -30.20 16.77
C PRO A 547 0.28 -30.60 15.39
N VAL A 548 0.10 -29.72 14.40
CA VAL A 548 0.44 -29.98 12.99
C VAL A 548 1.02 -28.72 12.33
N ALA A 549 1.97 -28.92 11.42
CA ALA A 549 2.54 -27.87 10.59
C ALA A 549 1.45 -27.20 9.73
N VAL A 550 1.23 -25.91 9.95
CA VAL A 550 0.38 -25.07 9.09
C VAL A 550 1.23 -24.49 7.96
N ASN A 551 0.89 -24.79 6.71
CA ASN A 551 1.66 -24.37 5.54
C ASN A 551 1.22 -23.00 5.02
N CYS A 552 -0.08 -22.71 5.09
CA CYS A 552 -0.67 -21.49 4.55
C CYS A 552 -1.72 -20.90 5.50
N ILE A 553 -1.80 -19.57 5.53
CA ILE A 553 -2.65 -18.77 6.42
C ILE A 553 -3.20 -17.59 5.61
N ALA A 554 -4.50 -17.29 5.73
CA ALA A 554 -5.10 -16.07 5.21
C ALA A 554 -6.11 -15.48 6.20
N PHE A 555 -6.14 -14.15 6.30
CA PHE A 555 -7.22 -13.41 6.97
C PHE A 555 -8.32 -13.06 5.96
N ASN A 556 -9.56 -12.89 6.44
CA ASN A 556 -10.59 -12.18 5.68
C ASN A 556 -10.36 -10.66 5.75
N HIS A 557 -11.11 -9.86 4.97
CA HIS A 557 -10.88 -8.41 4.81
C HIS A 557 -11.00 -7.64 6.14
N ASN A 558 -11.97 -8.02 6.98
CA ASN A 558 -12.19 -7.39 8.28
C ASN A 558 -11.30 -7.95 9.42
N GLY A 559 -10.57 -9.05 9.18
CA GLY A 559 -9.64 -9.65 10.14
C GLY A 559 -10.29 -10.44 11.29
N ASN A 560 -11.62 -10.61 11.29
CA ASN A 560 -12.32 -11.42 12.29
C ASN A 560 -12.27 -12.93 12.00
N LEU A 561 -11.96 -13.33 10.76
CA LEU A 561 -11.80 -14.73 10.39
C LEU A 561 -10.37 -14.99 9.88
N LEU A 562 -9.84 -16.13 10.28
CA LEU A 562 -8.55 -16.65 9.84
C LEU A 562 -8.75 -18.07 9.31
N VAL A 563 -8.36 -18.32 8.06
CA VAL A 563 -8.33 -19.66 7.48
C VAL A 563 -6.89 -20.16 7.38
N THR A 564 -6.68 -21.44 7.70
CA THR A 564 -5.38 -22.09 7.60
C THR A 564 -5.47 -23.43 6.86
N GLY A 565 -4.44 -23.75 6.10
CA GLY A 565 -4.22 -25.05 5.48
C GLY A 565 -2.97 -25.72 6.03
N ALA A 566 -3.07 -26.99 6.40
CA ALA A 566 -2.04 -27.73 7.12
C ALA A 566 -1.56 -28.99 6.40
N ALA A 567 -0.45 -29.55 6.87
CA ALA A 567 0.21 -30.72 6.30
C ALA A 567 -0.58 -32.05 6.49
N ASP A 568 -1.67 -32.04 7.26
CA ASP A 568 -2.63 -33.15 7.36
C ASP A 568 -3.72 -33.10 6.27
N GLY A 569 -3.70 -32.09 5.40
CA GLY A 569 -4.71 -31.85 4.38
C GLY A 569 -6.01 -31.26 4.92
N ILE A 570 -6.06 -30.86 6.20
CA ILE A 570 -7.23 -30.27 6.85
C ILE A 570 -7.15 -28.75 6.77
N ILE A 571 -8.26 -28.13 6.34
CA ILE A 571 -8.47 -26.68 6.47
C ILE A 571 -9.17 -26.41 7.80
N ARG A 572 -8.73 -25.36 8.50
CA ARG A 572 -9.30 -24.90 9.77
C ARG A 572 -9.65 -23.42 9.67
N LEU A 573 -10.86 -23.06 10.09
CA LEU A 573 -11.33 -21.68 10.20
C LEU A 573 -11.38 -21.29 11.69
N PHE A 574 -10.85 -20.12 12.03
CA PHE A 574 -10.85 -19.56 13.38
C PHE A 574 -11.61 -18.24 13.43
N ASP A 575 -12.39 -18.04 14.50
CA ASP A 575 -12.97 -16.74 14.89
C ASP A 575 -11.92 -16.00 15.74
N MET A 576 -11.43 -14.86 15.23
CA MET A 576 -10.39 -14.05 15.86
C MET A 576 -10.90 -13.16 17.01
N GLN A 577 -12.21 -13.14 17.28
CA GLN A 577 -12.79 -12.50 18.47
C GLN A 577 -12.80 -13.45 19.68
N ARG A 578 -12.90 -14.77 19.43
CA ARG A 578 -12.85 -15.84 20.46
C ARG A 578 -11.51 -16.56 20.53
N TYR A 579 -10.78 -16.54 19.41
CA TYR A 579 -9.59 -17.33 19.12
C TYR A 579 -9.81 -18.86 19.10
N GLU A 580 -11.03 -19.30 18.80
CA GLU A 580 -11.44 -20.70 18.71
C GLU A 580 -11.59 -21.13 17.26
N SER A 581 -11.35 -22.42 16.96
CA SER A 581 -11.68 -22.98 15.64
C SER A 581 -13.18 -23.20 15.55
N VAL A 582 -13.83 -22.53 14.59
CA VAL A 582 -15.29 -22.62 14.36
C VAL A 582 -15.65 -23.82 13.49
N MET A 583 -14.78 -24.13 12.53
CA MET A 583 -14.94 -25.25 11.60
C MET A 583 -13.59 -25.83 11.19
N SER A 584 -13.57 -27.13 10.95
CA SER A 584 -12.48 -27.82 10.26
C SER A 584 -13.04 -28.89 9.31
N TRP A 585 -12.33 -29.15 8.22
CA TRP A 585 -12.67 -30.19 7.25
C TRP A 585 -11.43 -30.72 6.52
N LYS A 586 -11.42 -32.02 6.20
CA LYS A 586 -10.42 -32.62 5.31
C LYS A 586 -10.66 -32.09 3.90
N ALA A 587 -9.70 -31.34 3.38
CA ALA A 587 -9.84 -30.62 2.12
C ALA A 587 -9.12 -31.33 0.97
N HIS A 588 -7.86 -31.71 1.18
CA HIS A 588 -6.97 -32.31 0.18
C HIS A 588 -6.40 -33.64 0.66
N ASP A 589 -6.05 -34.53 -0.27
CA ASP A 589 -5.33 -35.78 0.03
C ASP A 589 -3.81 -35.61 -0.10
N GLY A 590 -3.23 -35.02 0.95
CA GLY A 590 -1.83 -34.60 1.03
C GLY A 590 -1.74 -33.23 1.71
N GLU A 591 -0.61 -32.53 1.59
CA GLU A 591 -0.45 -31.20 2.19
C GLU A 591 -1.33 -30.12 1.49
N VAL A 592 -1.90 -29.18 2.25
CA VAL A 592 -2.50 -27.95 1.67
C VAL A 592 -1.39 -26.91 1.45
N TYR A 593 -1.26 -26.37 0.23
CA TYR A 593 -0.20 -25.43 -0.15
C TYR A 593 -0.62 -23.97 -0.12
N SER A 594 -1.89 -23.67 -0.45
CA SER A 594 -2.40 -22.29 -0.41
C SER A 594 -3.89 -22.26 -0.08
N VAL A 595 -4.31 -21.22 0.67
CA VAL A 595 -5.71 -20.91 0.99
C VAL A 595 -5.94 -19.40 0.87
N GLU A 596 -7.12 -19.00 0.41
CA GLU A 596 -7.56 -17.59 0.34
C GLU A 596 -9.09 -17.51 0.41
N PHE A 597 -9.64 -16.41 0.93
CA PHE A 597 -11.10 -16.15 0.88
C PHE A 597 -11.52 -15.63 -0.50
N SER A 598 -12.76 -15.89 -0.91
CA SER A 598 -13.37 -15.15 -2.02
C SER A 598 -13.60 -13.69 -1.66
N TYR A 599 -13.69 -12.82 -2.67
CA TYR A 599 -13.93 -11.38 -2.52
C TYR A 599 -15.20 -11.04 -1.71
N ASP A 600 -16.23 -11.90 -1.80
CA ASP A 600 -17.49 -11.76 -1.07
C ASP A 600 -17.49 -12.42 0.32
N GLU A 601 -16.35 -12.95 0.77
CA GLU A 601 -16.11 -13.74 2.00
C GLU A 601 -16.99 -15.00 2.17
N ASN A 602 -17.85 -15.38 1.21
CA ASN A 602 -18.76 -16.53 1.36
C ASN A 602 -18.08 -17.89 1.10
N THR A 603 -16.88 -17.90 0.53
CA THR A 603 -16.13 -19.12 0.22
C THR A 603 -14.64 -18.99 0.53
N VAL A 604 -13.99 -20.15 0.64
CA VAL A 604 -12.52 -20.28 0.67
C VAL A 604 -12.09 -21.09 -0.54
N PHE A 605 -11.07 -20.63 -1.24
CA PHE A 605 -10.35 -21.40 -2.25
C PHE A 605 -9.13 -22.07 -1.64
N SER A 606 -8.83 -23.29 -2.06
CA SER A 606 -7.63 -24.02 -1.63
C SER A 606 -6.99 -24.83 -2.74
N ILE A 607 -5.69 -25.06 -2.61
CA ILE A 607 -4.88 -25.91 -3.49
C ILE A 607 -3.94 -26.78 -2.66
N GLY A 608 -3.73 -28.03 -3.07
CA GLY A 608 -2.94 -29.00 -2.32
C GLY A 608 -2.14 -29.97 -3.20
N GLU A 609 -1.44 -30.88 -2.53
CA GLU A 609 -0.57 -31.91 -3.12
C GLU A 609 -1.30 -32.89 -4.06
N ASP A 610 -2.61 -33.04 -3.89
CA ASP A 610 -3.48 -33.84 -4.78
C ASP A 610 -3.75 -33.18 -6.16
N GLY A 611 -3.15 -32.02 -6.45
CA GLY A 611 -3.29 -31.33 -7.73
C GLY A 611 -4.63 -30.62 -7.93
N LYS A 612 -5.47 -30.53 -6.89
CA LYS A 612 -6.82 -29.97 -7.00
C LYS A 612 -6.87 -28.52 -6.55
N PHE A 613 -7.69 -27.74 -7.23
CA PHE A 613 -8.16 -26.42 -6.80
C PHE A 613 -9.64 -26.53 -6.43
N ILE A 614 -10.00 -26.19 -5.20
CA ILE A 614 -11.32 -26.47 -4.62
C ILE A 614 -11.89 -25.21 -3.97
N GLN A 615 -13.16 -24.90 -4.25
CA GLN A 615 -13.93 -23.85 -3.59
C GLN A 615 -14.84 -24.44 -2.52
N TRP A 616 -14.78 -23.93 -1.30
CA TRP A 616 -15.51 -24.41 -0.12
C TRP A 616 -16.46 -23.35 0.39
N ASN A 617 -17.69 -23.71 0.75
CA ASN A 617 -18.65 -22.78 1.34
C ASN A 617 -18.36 -22.55 2.83
N ILE A 618 -18.08 -21.30 3.26
CA ILE A 618 -17.76 -21.06 4.68
C ILE A 618 -18.97 -21.14 5.61
N HIS A 619 -20.19 -21.17 5.08
CA HIS A 619 -21.41 -21.31 5.89
C HIS A 619 -21.78 -22.79 6.15
N ARG A 620 -21.04 -23.74 5.56
CA ARG A 620 -21.25 -25.20 5.70
C ARG A 620 -19.92 -25.96 5.58
N SER A 621 -19.31 -26.31 6.70
CA SER A 621 -18.04 -27.07 6.76
C SER A 621 -18.00 -28.25 5.80
N GLY A 622 -16.93 -28.36 5.01
CA GLY A 622 -16.70 -29.46 4.07
C GLY A 622 -17.57 -29.46 2.80
N VAL A 623 -18.47 -28.50 2.59
CA VAL A 623 -19.27 -28.42 1.36
C VAL A 623 -18.46 -27.76 0.24
N LYS A 624 -18.01 -28.58 -0.72
CA LYS A 624 -17.45 -28.09 -2.00
C LYS A 624 -18.54 -27.40 -2.83
N GLN A 625 -18.19 -26.29 -3.46
CA GLN A 625 -19.00 -25.64 -4.51
C GLN A 625 -18.47 -25.98 -5.91
N SER A 626 -17.15 -25.99 -6.07
CA SER A 626 -16.46 -26.43 -7.29
C SER A 626 -15.16 -27.16 -6.95
N GLU A 627 -14.75 -28.07 -7.83
CA GLU A 627 -13.51 -28.85 -7.72
C GLU A 627 -12.93 -29.02 -9.12
N TYR A 628 -11.69 -28.57 -9.30
CA TYR A 628 -10.97 -28.61 -10.58
C TYR A 628 -9.63 -29.31 -10.39
N SER A 629 -9.28 -30.25 -11.26
CA SER A 629 -7.94 -30.82 -11.33
C SER A 629 -7.06 -29.93 -12.21
N LEU A 630 -5.99 -29.38 -11.64
CA LEU A 630 -4.99 -28.62 -12.37
C LEU A 630 -3.90 -29.55 -12.94
N SER A 631 -3.10 -29.04 -13.87
CA SER A 631 -1.90 -29.74 -14.34
C SER A 631 -0.87 -29.87 -13.22
N GLN A 632 -0.05 -30.93 -13.26
CA GLN A 632 1.03 -31.12 -12.30
C GLN A 632 2.00 -29.92 -12.28
N ASP A 633 2.21 -29.27 -13.43
CA ASP A 633 2.98 -28.03 -13.58
C ASP A 633 2.47 -26.84 -12.73
N ALA A 634 1.23 -26.87 -12.22
CA ALA A 634 0.67 -25.82 -11.36
C ALA A 634 0.97 -26.04 -9.86
N VAL A 635 1.15 -27.30 -9.43
CA VAL A 635 1.42 -27.69 -8.03
C VAL A 635 2.84 -28.21 -7.81
N GLY A 636 3.56 -28.56 -8.87
CA GLY A 636 4.89 -29.15 -8.82
C GLY A 636 4.89 -30.64 -8.44
N PRO A 637 6.00 -31.14 -7.85
CA PRO A 637 7.21 -30.39 -7.50
C PRO A 637 7.90 -29.81 -8.73
N PHE A 638 8.37 -28.57 -8.64
CA PHE A 638 9.01 -27.87 -9.75
C PHE A 638 10.45 -28.40 -9.92
N VAL A 639 10.81 -28.86 -11.13
CA VAL A 639 12.11 -29.49 -11.39
C VAL A 639 12.87 -28.75 -12.49
N LEU A 640 14.00 -28.14 -12.13
CA LEU A 640 14.94 -27.54 -13.07
C LEU A 640 16.15 -28.48 -13.23
N SER A 641 16.39 -28.98 -14.45
CA SER A 641 17.53 -29.84 -14.78
C SER A 641 18.63 -29.05 -15.47
N GLY A 642 19.81 -28.97 -14.84
CA GLY A 642 20.99 -28.34 -15.43
C GLY A 642 21.70 -29.23 -16.45
N TYR A 643 22.59 -28.64 -17.26
CA TYR A 643 23.29 -29.30 -18.38
C TYR A 643 24.10 -30.56 -17.99
N SER A 644 24.49 -30.70 -16.73
CA SER A 644 25.20 -31.87 -16.18
C SER A 644 24.28 -33.02 -15.72
N GLY A 645 22.96 -32.88 -15.85
CA GLY A 645 21.98 -33.79 -15.29
C GLY A 645 21.66 -33.56 -13.80
N TYR A 646 22.33 -32.59 -13.15
CA TYR A 646 21.96 -32.15 -11.80
C TYR A 646 20.55 -31.54 -11.80
N LYS A 647 19.71 -31.93 -10.83
CA LYS A 647 18.32 -31.47 -10.73
C LYS A 647 18.09 -30.68 -9.45
N GLN A 648 17.66 -29.43 -9.59
CA GLN A 648 17.06 -28.66 -8.51
C GLN A 648 15.56 -29.02 -8.44
N VAL A 649 15.09 -29.43 -7.27
CA VAL A 649 13.69 -29.81 -7.02
C VAL A 649 13.12 -28.92 -5.94
N GLN A 650 12.04 -28.20 -6.25
CA GLN A 650 11.39 -27.24 -5.36
C GLN A 650 9.93 -27.65 -5.10
N VAL A 651 9.63 -27.95 -3.83
CA VAL A 651 8.27 -28.13 -3.32
C VAL A 651 7.65 -26.73 -3.08
N PRO A 652 6.33 -26.54 -3.29
CA PRO A 652 5.65 -25.28 -3.00
C PRO A 652 5.94 -24.68 -1.61
N ARG A 653 6.01 -23.35 -1.56
CA ARG A 653 6.17 -22.51 -0.34
C ARG A 653 5.55 -21.13 -0.52
N GLY A 654 5.70 -20.55 -1.71
CA GLY A 654 4.96 -19.37 -2.14
C GLY A 654 3.47 -19.67 -2.32
N ARG A 655 2.69 -18.62 -2.61
CA ARG A 655 1.31 -18.80 -3.08
C ARG A 655 1.36 -19.42 -4.48
N LEU A 656 0.57 -20.46 -4.71
CA LEU A 656 0.44 -21.12 -6.04
C LEU A 656 -0.65 -20.47 -6.91
N PHE A 657 -1.53 -19.69 -6.31
CA PHE A 657 -2.53 -18.89 -7.01
C PHE A 657 -2.65 -17.47 -6.44
N ALA A 658 -3.24 -16.55 -7.20
CA ALA A 658 -3.64 -15.22 -6.77
C ALA A 658 -4.85 -14.73 -7.57
N PHE A 659 -5.71 -13.91 -6.97
CA PHE A 659 -6.91 -13.35 -7.61
C PHE A 659 -6.68 -11.95 -8.19
N ASP A 660 -7.56 -11.55 -9.13
CA ASP A 660 -7.75 -10.15 -9.50
C ASP A 660 -8.50 -9.36 -8.41
N SER A 661 -8.66 -8.04 -8.61
CA SER A 661 -9.24 -7.14 -7.60
C SER A 661 -10.74 -7.35 -7.33
N GLU A 662 -11.43 -8.17 -8.13
CA GLU A 662 -12.87 -8.45 -8.01
C GLU A 662 -13.15 -9.93 -7.67
N GLY A 663 -12.11 -10.75 -7.54
CA GLY A 663 -12.23 -12.20 -7.34
C GLY A 663 -12.90 -12.93 -8.51
N GLN A 664 -12.83 -12.38 -9.72
CA GLN A 664 -13.45 -12.92 -10.94
C GLN A 664 -12.48 -13.73 -11.80
N HIS A 665 -11.17 -13.59 -11.56
CA HIS A 665 -10.14 -14.35 -12.28
C HIS A 665 -9.03 -14.80 -11.33
N VAL A 666 -8.46 -15.98 -11.60
CA VAL A 666 -7.39 -16.59 -10.80
C VAL A 666 -6.17 -16.89 -11.66
N LEU A 667 -5.02 -16.35 -11.27
CA LEU A 667 -3.70 -16.62 -11.82
C LEU A 667 -3.10 -17.85 -11.13
N THR A 668 -2.60 -18.84 -11.88
CA THR A 668 -1.86 -20.01 -11.35
C THR A 668 -0.49 -20.18 -12.02
N CYS A 669 0.37 -21.00 -11.41
CA CYS A 669 1.62 -21.45 -12.02
C CYS A 669 1.40 -22.36 -13.25
N SER A 670 2.39 -22.38 -14.15
CA SER A 670 2.63 -23.43 -15.15
C SER A 670 4.10 -23.41 -15.58
N SER A 671 4.56 -24.43 -16.31
CA SER A 671 5.95 -24.53 -16.81
C SER A 671 6.39 -23.39 -17.73
N ASN A 672 5.46 -22.79 -18.48
CA ASN A 672 5.75 -21.74 -19.48
C ASN A 672 5.32 -20.33 -19.04
N GLY A 673 4.89 -20.15 -17.78
CA GLY A 673 4.46 -18.86 -17.23
C GLY A 673 3.20 -18.93 -16.39
N GLY A 674 2.56 -17.78 -16.15
CA GLY A 674 1.28 -17.71 -15.44
C GLY A 674 0.10 -18.01 -16.36
N LEU A 675 -0.83 -18.85 -15.91
CA LEU A 675 -2.12 -19.09 -16.58
C LEU A 675 -3.24 -18.40 -15.81
N ILE A 676 -4.18 -17.77 -16.51
CA ILE A 676 -5.34 -17.09 -15.90
C ILE A 676 -6.61 -17.86 -16.27
N TYR A 677 -7.38 -18.21 -15.24
CA TYR A 677 -8.70 -18.82 -15.34
C TYR A 677 -9.76 -17.82 -14.83
N ARG A 678 -11.03 -18.15 -15.08
CA ARG A 678 -12.22 -17.48 -14.57
C ARG A 678 -13.00 -18.46 -13.70
#